data_AF-A0A3B9X428-F1
#
_entry.id   AF-A0A3B9X428-F1
#
_cell.length_a   1.000
_cell.length_b   1.000
_cell.length_c   1.000
_cell.angle_alpha   90.00
_cell.angle_beta   90.00
_cell.angle_gamma   90.00
#
_symmetry.space_group_name_H-M   'P 1'
#
loop_
_entity.id
_entity.type
_entity.pdbx_description
1 polymer ?
#
loop_
_entity_poly.entity_id
_entity_poly.type
_entity_poly.pdbx_seq_one_letter_code
_entity_poly.pdbx_strand_id
1 'polypeptide(L)'
;MSNVASGYCKFSGFKQRFSFQIVALIILTALSSIGRGQSGLQVTPELMMGVFPQATRFSDKSGSPPVIKAYAGSADGEQVVGYLFETKDYPPEEIGYSAPIQVIAGLDMTGTLTGIKVLFYRESYKSIRGDFLATEGFPNQFEGKNVVDGFRVGRDIDGVSRATITSWAVSRGLRNASREVARAYLPSFSQGSASNNEDYALAQLGAKSWQDLKAENFVTELIVPQSDGSFLILNFVFVGHDGLGELILGIADYSGADREASSRVSEGKLMVVGIDGNTQKPFRQERLAIEQGGERFRVSRNRFVYAGSADDGLIANQVRYAGALVLAPEVDLNLPFKILYDMSEELGSFVSSVEARYQIPPLALALTTGSSIPAEYQPVINDVIEFDVEGGVFANLIFNAPWLEVIALLVLLVLVSTAFFLKQATIRWIALSFTLVYLGFMDGGFVSVSHITNGLKLGPSMFLNDLPLLLIISFTVITTLFWGRVFCSSLCPFGALQDFITRLVPKKLQLKIPQAIHDLAIYIKYVFLVFLVVMSLTFSELSLFQYFEPFGTVFYFSQSLALWLILLAFIVGAVFVPRFYCRYACPLGAALGVASILSPFKIKRVEQCQVCKVCEHSCPTGAIRGADIDFKECVRCDICEIKLIDKGGVCKHDIGVVKSRVKEWQPITVGAY
;
A
#
# COMPACT_ATOMS: atom_id res chain seq x y z
N MET A 1 44.79 -71.54 -3.17
CA MET A 1 43.48 -71.85 -3.78
C MET A 1 42.53 -70.69 -3.50
N SER A 2 41.98 -70.09 -4.56
CA SER A 2 40.84 -69.13 -4.70
C SER A 2 40.72 -67.94 -3.72
N ASN A 3 41.04 -66.69 -4.13
CA ASN A 3 40.19 -65.69 -4.84
C ASN A 3 39.04 -65.15 -3.97
N VAL A 4 38.91 -63.84 -3.67
CA VAL A 4 38.52 -62.70 -4.54
C VAL A 4 39.17 -61.39 -4.00
N ALA A 5 40.14 -60.77 -4.67
CA ALA A 5 40.04 -59.64 -5.65
C ALA A 5 39.38 -58.34 -5.10
N SER A 6 40.16 -57.29 -4.79
CA SER A 6 40.47 -56.11 -5.65
C SER A 6 39.62 -54.89 -5.26
N GLY A 7 40.15 -53.81 -4.67
CA GLY A 7 40.92 -52.73 -5.32
C GLY A 7 40.03 -51.47 -5.34
N TYR A 8 40.44 -50.20 -5.14
CA TYR A 8 41.70 -49.49 -5.21
C TYR A 8 41.57 -48.19 -4.38
N CYS A 9 42.63 -47.82 -3.65
CA CYS A 9 42.89 -46.44 -3.25
C CYS A 9 44.21 -46.04 -3.90
N LYS A 10 44.16 -45.22 -4.95
CA LYS A 10 45.33 -44.54 -5.52
C LYS A 10 44.89 -43.19 -6.06
N PHE A 11 45.19 -42.15 -5.28
CA PHE A 11 45.18 -40.76 -5.71
C PHE A 11 46.34 -40.53 -6.69
N SER A 12 46.04 -40.07 -7.91
CA SER A 12 47.02 -39.45 -8.79
C SER A 12 46.32 -38.42 -9.68
N GLY A 13 46.79 -37.17 -9.68
CA GLY A 13 46.39 -36.18 -10.69
C GLY A 13 46.12 -34.77 -10.19
N PHE A 14 47.00 -34.20 -9.37
CA PHE A 14 47.06 -32.75 -9.17
C PHE A 14 47.77 -32.12 -10.38
N LYS A 15 47.01 -31.55 -11.33
CA LYS A 15 47.47 -30.51 -12.29
C LYS A 15 46.30 -29.97 -13.13
N GLN A 16 45.45 -29.13 -12.52
CA GLN A 16 44.59 -28.19 -13.26
C GLN A 16 44.05 -27.07 -12.35
N ARG A 17 44.96 -26.41 -11.62
CA ARG A 17 44.67 -25.12 -10.98
C ARG A 17 45.56 -24.11 -11.68
N PHE A 18 45.00 -23.25 -12.54
CA PHE A 18 45.47 -21.86 -12.73
C PHE A 18 44.64 -21.04 -13.75
N SER A 19 43.78 -21.66 -14.58
CA SER A 19 43.04 -20.89 -15.61
C SER A 19 41.66 -20.38 -15.20
N PHE A 20 41.05 -20.91 -14.13
CA PHE A 20 39.67 -20.55 -13.76
C PHE A 20 39.54 -19.28 -12.90
N GLN A 21 40.58 -18.92 -12.14
CA GLN A 21 40.52 -17.71 -11.30
C GLN A 21 40.67 -16.43 -12.12
N ILE A 22 41.40 -16.45 -13.23
CA ILE A 22 41.57 -15.28 -14.11
C ILE A 22 40.32 -15.07 -14.97
N VAL A 23 39.68 -16.15 -15.45
CA VAL A 23 38.41 -16.05 -16.19
C VAL A 23 37.25 -15.64 -15.27
N ALA A 24 37.19 -16.14 -14.03
CA ALA A 24 36.20 -15.71 -13.05
C ALA A 24 36.39 -14.26 -12.59
N LEU A 25 37.64 -13.79 -12.47
CA LEU A 25 37.93 -12.40 -12.12
C LEU A 25 37.61 -11.45 -13.29
N ILE A 26 37.94 -11.82 -14.53
CA ILE A 26 37.60 -11.06 -15.74
C ILE A 26 36.07 -10.99 -15.95
N ILE A 27 35.35 -12.08 -15.67
CA ILE A 27 33.88 -12.10 -15.72
C ILE A 27 33.27 -11.26 -14.57
N LEU A 28 33.82 -11.29 -13.35
CA LEU A 28 33.38 -10.42 -12.25
C LEU A 28 33.67 -8.93 -12.52
N THR A 29 34.78 -8.59 -13.18
CA THR A 29 35.11 -7.21 -13.56
C THR A 29 34.34 -6.74 -14.80
N ALA A 30 33.98 -7.64 -15.72
CA ALA A 30 33.15 -7.32 -16.87
C ALA A 30 31.65 -7.18 -16.50
N LEU A 31 31.18 -7.90 -15.47
CA LEU A 31 29.81 -7.79 -14.94
C LEU A 31 29.60 -6.56 -14.03
N SER A 32 30.66 -5.92 -13.55
CA SER A 32 30.56 -4.66 -12.79
C SER A 32 30.36 -3.43 -13.70
N SER A 33 30.41 -3.60 -15.02
CA SER A 33 30.29 -2.48 -15.98
C SER A 33 28.93 -2.36 -16.69
N ILE A 34 27.98 -3.29 -16.48
CA ILE A 34 26.67 -3.26 -17.15
C ILE A 34 25.56 -3.49 -16.12
N GLY A 35 25.39 -2.50 -15.26
CA GLY A 35 24.26 -2.38 -14.35
C GLY A 35 23.91 -0.91 -14.21
N ARG A 36 23.54 -0.25 -15.32
CA ARG A 36 22.81 1.02 -15.20
C ARG A 36 21.42 0.67 -14.68
N GLY A 37 21.29 0.57 -13.36
CA GLY A 37 20.01 0.85 -12.71
C GLY A 37 19.55 2.24 -13.13
N GLN A 38 18.25 2.53 -12.99
CA GLN A 38 17.70 3.86 -13.27
C GLN A 38 18.55 4.90 -12.51
N SER A 39 19.46 5.57 -13.23
CA SER A 39 20.13 6.75 -12.73
C SER A 39 19.01 7.76 -12.58
N GLY A 40 18.73 8.20 -11.35
CA GLY A 40 17.76 9.26 -11.14
C GLY A 40 18.00 10.37 -12.14
N LEU A 41 16.92 10.87 -12.76
CA LEU A 41 17.02 11.96 -13.72
C LEU A 41 17.72 13.12 -13.04
N GLN A 42 18.87 13.52 -13.60
CA GLN A 42 19.54 14.71 -13.12
C GLN A 42 18.70 15.92 -13.51
N VAL A 43 18.56 16.85 -12.57
CA VAL A 43 17.89 18.13 -12.82
C VAL A 43 18.77 18.94 -13.76
N THR A 44 18.48 18.79 -15.05
CA THR A 44 19.15 19.47 -16.16
C THR A 44 18.30 20.67 -16.60
N PRO A 45 18.90 21.69 -17.25
CA PRO A 45 18.14 22.82 -17.79
C PRO A 45 16.99 22.40 -18.70
N GLU A 46 17.17 21.36 -19.52
CA GLU A 46 16.13 20.82 -20.40
C GLU A 46 14.95 20.24 -19.61
N LEU A 47 15.24 19.52 -18.51
CA LEU A 47 14.21 18.95 -17.64
C LEU A 47 13.44 20.05 -16.90
N MET A 48 14.15 21.07 -16.40
CA MET A 48 13.52 22.24 -15.76
C MET A 48 12.62 23.01 -16.74
N MET A 49 13.06 23.16 -17.99
CA MET A 49 12.23 23.78 -19.04
C MET A 49 11.02 22.92 -19.40
N GLY A 50 11.11 21.59 -19.31
CA GLY A 50 9.96 20.69 -19.45
C GLY A 50 8.96 20.74 -18.29
N VAL A 51 9.40 21.14 -17.09
CA VAL A 51 8.56 21.30 -15.89
C VAL A 51 7.98 22.71 -15.79
N PHE A 52 8.71 23.72 -16.28
CA PHE A 52 8.33 25.12 -16.27
C PHE A 52 8.61 25.77 -17.64
N PRO A 53 7.75 25.54 -18.65
CA PRO A 53 8.02 25.95 -20.04
C PRO A 53 8.04 27.47 -20.25
N GLN A 54 7.41 28.23 -19.36
CA GLN A 54 7.29 29.69 -19.46
C GLN A 54 8.56 30.43 -19.00
N ALA A 55 9.54 29.73 -18.42
CA ALA A 55 10.76 30.32 -17.91
C ALA A 55 11.84 30.42 -19.02
N THR A 56 12.54 31.56 -19.07
CA THR A 56 13.70 31.77 -19.95
C THR A 56 15.01 31.45 -19.24
N ARG A 57 15.06 31.51 -17.90
CA ARG A 57 16.27 31.24 -17.10
C ARG A 57 15.91 30.67 -15.73
N PHE A 58 16.80 29.84 -15.17
CA PHE A 58 16.69 29.29 -13.81
C PHE A 58 17.88 29.74 -12.94
N SER A 59 17.67 29.90 -11.62
CA SER A 59 18.77 30.11 -10.65
C SER A 59 19.40 28.80 -10.18
N ASP A 60 20.50 28.89 -9.45
CA ASP A 60 20.91 27.79 -8.57
C ASP A 60 19.90 27.59 -7.43
N LYS A 61 19.85 26.36 -6.90
CA LYS A 61 18.99 26.02 -5.76
C LYS A 61 19.45 26.80 -4.52
N SER A 62 18.55 27.56 -3.92
CA SER A 62 18.84 28.43 -2.77
C SER A 62 17.60 28.71 -1.92
N GLY A 63 17.78 29.26 -0.72
CA GLY A 63 16.69 29.62 0.20
C GLY A 63 16.33 28.54 1.24
N SER A 64 15.34 28.84 2.08
CA SER A 64 14.81 27.95 3.13
C SER A 64 13.28 28.11 3.22
N PRO A 65 12.48 27.12 2.76
CA PRO A 65 12.90 25.84 2.18
C PRO A 65 13.58 26.03 0.80
N PRO A 66 14.43 25.09 0.35
CA PRO A 66 15.29 25.30 -0.82
C PRO A 66 14.52 25.21 -2.15
N VAL A 67 14.66 26.23 -3.00
CA VAL A 67 13.97 26.35 -4.29
C VAL A 67 14.91 26.80 -5.42
N ILE A 68 14.51 26.51 -6.65
CA ILE A 68 15.11 27.02 -7.89
C ILE A 68 14.18 28.11 -8.43
N LYS A 69 14.66 29.35 -8.61
CA LYS A 69 13.82 30.44 -9.12
C LYS A 69 13.72 30.38 -10.64
N ALA A 70 12.50 30.48 -11.16
CA ALA A 70 12.21 30.58 -12.59
C ALA A 70 12.01 32.06 -12.96
N TYR A 71 12.72 32.51 -14.00
CA TYR A 71 12.64 33.88 -14.51
C TYR A 71 12.04 33.92 -15.90
N ALA A 72 11.26 34.96 -16.19
CA ALA A 72 10.84 35.30 -17.55
C ALA A 72 11.07 36.80 -17.82
N GLY A 73 11.42 37.14 -19.06
CA GLY A 73 11.64 38.52 -19.51
C GLY A 73 12.93 38.72 -20.30
N SER A 74 13.18 39.96 -20.72
CA SER A 74 14.43 40.40 -21.38
C SER A 74 15.50 40.72 -20.33
N ALA A 75 16.79 40.66 -20.71
CA ALA A 75 17.97 40.77 -19.85
C ALA A 75 18.03 42.03 -18.94
N ASP A 76 17.27 43.10 -19.27
CA ASP A 76 17.22 44.35 -18.50
C ASP A 76 16.06 44.43 -17.49
N GLY A 77 15.24 43.38 -17.36
CA GLY A 77 14.06 43.37 -16.49
C GLY A 77 13.49 41.97 -16.22
N GLU A 78 14.34 41.00 -15.89
CA GLU A 78 13.90 39.65 -15.51
C GLU A 78 13.06 39.68 -14.23
N GLN A 79 11.85 39.12 -14.29
CA GLN A 79 10.99 38.93 -13.12
C GLN A 79 10.90 37.45 -12.76
N VAL A 80 10.77 37.16 -11.47
CA VAL A 80 10.50 35.81 -10.98
C VAL A 80 9.06 35.46 -11.32
N VAL A 81 8.87 34.43 -12.12
CA VAL A 81 7.55 33.93 -12.55
C VAL A 81 7.11 32.66 -11.82
N GLY A 82 8.00 32.07 -11.03
CA GLY A 82 7.69 30.91 -10.20
C GLY A 82 8.93 30.25 -9.60
N TYR A 83 8.72 29.07 -9.03
CA TYR A 83 9.71 28.29 -8.31
C TYR A 83 9.65 26.83 -8.73
N LEU A 84 10.80 26.16 -8.80
CA LEU A 84 10.90 24.71 -8.91
C LEU A 84 11.45 24.16 -7.60
N PHE A 85 10.94 23.01 -7.20
CA PHE A 85 11.36 22.34 -5.97
C PHE A 85 11.38 20.83 -6.14
N GLU A 86 12.22 20.15 -5.36
CA GLU A 86 12.30 18.69 -5.33
C GLU A 86 11.71 18.16 -4.02
N THR A 87 10.79 17.20 -4.07
CA THR A 87 10.11 16.67 -2.88
C THR A 87 11.06 16.13 -1.80
N LYS A 88 12.25 15.65 -2.20
CA LYS A 88 13.28 15.15 -1.27
C LYS A 88 13.83 16.21 -0.31
N ASP A 89 13.70 17.49 -0.65
CA ASP A 89 14.21 18.57 0.19
C ASP A 89 13.20 18.98 1.30
N TYR A 90 12.03 18.34 1.35
CA TYR A 90 10.90 18.70 2.22
C TYR A 90 10.48 17.50 3.09
N PRO A 91 11.05 17.35 4.29
CA PRO A 91 10.71 16.23 5.17
C PRO A 91 9.32 16.37 5.82
N PRO A 92 8.61 15.25 6.11
CA PRO A 92 9.04 13.88 5.88
C PRO A 92 8.91 13.48 4.41
N GLU A 93 9.95 12.82 3.88
CA GLU A 93 9.90 12.28 2.52
C GLU A 93 8.84 11.19 2.42
N GLU A 94 7.97 11.28 1.41
CA GLU A 94 6.94 10.28 1.20
C GLU A 94 7.53 9.01 0.60
N ILE A 95 7.28 7.90 1.31
CA ILE A 95 7.81 6.59 0.95
C ILE A 95 6.76 5.88 0.10
N GLY A 96 7.17 5.47 -1.10
CA GLY A 96 6.40 4.54 -1.92
C GLY A 96 6.37 3.13 -1.31
N TYR A 97 6.15 2.13 -2.14
CA TYR A 97 6.13 0.75 -1.68
C TYR A 97 7.51 0.29 -1.15
N SER A 98 8.62 0.84 -1.64
CA SER A 98 9.97 0.36 -1.24
C SER A 98 11.01 1.42 -0.91
N ALA A 99 10.86 2.67 -1.35
CA ALA A 99 11.74 3.76 -0.97
C ALA A 99 11.05 5.12 -1.16
N PRO A 100 11.68 6.22 -0.69
CA PRO A 100 11.24 7.58 -0.99
C PRO A 100 11.12 7.84 -2.49
N ILE A 101 10.12 8.64 -2.85
CA ILE A 101 9.89 9.05 -4.23
C ILE A 101 10.29 10.52 -4.39
N GLN A 102 11.20 10.76 -5.32
CA GLN A 102 11.73 12.08 -5.65
C GLN A 102 11.04 12.60 -6.90
N VAL A 103 10.40 13.75 -6.76
CA VAL A 103 9.69 14.44 -7.84
C VAL A 103 10.18 15.87 -7.87
N ILE A 104 10.41 16.40 -9.06
CA ILE A 104 10.54 17.85 -9.26
C ILE A 104 9.21 18.40 -9.76
N ALA A 105 8.82 19.54 -9.23
CA ALA A 105 7.61 20.23 -9.62
C ALA A 105 7.89 21.72 -9.82
N GLY A 106 7.17 22.32 -10.76
CA GLY A 106 7.16 23.77 -10.98
C GLY A 106 5.89 24.37 -10.39
N LEU A 107 6.02 25.53 -9.76
CA LEU A 107 4.97 26.27 -9.09
C LEU A 107 5.01 27.73 -9.54
N ASP A 108 3.95 28.21 -10.15
CA ASP A 108 3.86 29.61 -10.57
C ASP A 108 3.54 30.56 -9.39
N MET A 109 3.55 31.87 -9.67
CA MET A 109 3.25 32.89 -8.66
C MET A 109 1.79 32.87 -8.14
N THR A 110 0.90 32.10 -8.78
CA THR A 110 -0.51 31.96 -8.37
C THR A 110 -0.75 30.74 -7.48
N GLY A 111 0.28 29.92 -7.27
CA GLY A 111 0.16 28.66 -6.54
C GLY A 111 -0.28 27.50 -7.44
N THR A 112 -0.18 27.62 -8.76
CA THR A 112 -0.57 26.57 -9.69
C THR A 112 0.66 25.77 -10.12
N LEU A 113 0.55 24.45 -10.15
CA LEU A 113 1.60 23.57 -10.62
C LEU A 113 1.72 23.66 -12.15
N THR A 114 2.89 24.06 -12.65
CA THR A 114 3.16 24.15 -14.10
C THR A 114 3.48 22.79 -14.73
N GLY A 115 3.74 21.79 -13.90
CA GLY A 115 4.09 20.44 -14.32
C GLY A 115 4.93 19.73 -13.27
N ILE A 116 5.05 18.40 -13.40
CA ILE A 116 5.92 17.59 -12.55
C ILE A 116 6.71 16.59 -13.39
N LYS A 117 7.88 16.19 -12.89
CA LYS A 117 8.62 15.03 -13.40
C LYS A 117 9.09 14.19 -12.22
N VAL A 118 8.82 12.88 -12.30
CA VAL A 118 9.35 11.92 -11.33
C VAL A 118 10.84 11.75 -11.62
N LEU A 119 11.69 12.23 -10.72
CA LEU A 119 13.14 12.20 -10.88
C LEU A 119 13.69 10.81 -10.56
N PHE A 120 13.21 10.24 -9.48
CA PHE A 120 13.67 8.96 -8.98
C PHE A 120 12.59 8.34 -8.11
N TYR A 121 12.33 7.06 -8.30
CA TYR A 121 11.49 6.30 -7.41
C TYR A 121 11.99 4.87 -7.38
N ARG A 122 11.66 4.14 -6.33
CA ARG A 122 12.10 2.76 -6.17
C ARG A 122 10.99 1.97 -5.53
N GLU A 123 10.24 1.30 -6.39
CA GLU A 123 9.19 0.40 -5.95
C GLU A 123 9.73 -1.03 -5.87
N SER A 124 9.10 -1.88 -5.08
CA SER A 124 9.35 -3.33 -5.20
C SER A 124 8.96 -3.75 -6.61
N TYR A 125 9.60 -4.82 -7.10
CA TYR A 125 9.36 -5.72 -8.24
C TYR A 125 8.51 -5.30 -9.47
N LYS A 126 7.60 -4.33 -9.35
CA LYS A 126 6.98 -3.49 -10.38
C LYS A 126 7.90 -2.42 -10.98
N SER A 127 9.16 -2.28 -10.54
CA SER A 127 10.17 -1.45 -11.24
C SER A 127 10.46 -1.89 -12.68
N ILE A 128 9.75 -2.93 -13.14
CA ILE A 128 9.96 -3.47 -14.45
C ILE A 128 8.67 -3.78 -15.24
N ARG A 129 7.60 -3.02 -15.02
CA ARG A 129 6.50 -2.84 -16.01
C ARG A 129 6.53 -1.44 -16.61
N GLY A 130 7.70 -1.03 -17.11
CA GLY A 130 7.91 0.30 -17.66
C GLY A 130 7.88 1.37 -16.57
N ASP A 131 8.18 2.60 -16.98
CA ASP A 131 8.14 3.75 -16.10
C ASP A 131 6.69 4.20 -15.85
N PHE A 132 5.89 3.35 -15.19
CA PHE A 132 4.45 3.55 -15.03
C PHE A 132 4.09 4.83 -14.24
N LEU A 133 5.06 5.41 -13.53
CA LEU A 133 4.89 6.69 -12.83
C LEU A 133 5.38 7.87 -13.65
N ALA A 134 6.47 7.75 -14.42
CA ALA A 134 6.94 8.84 -15.26
C ALA A 134 6.34 8.82 -16.69
N THR A 135 5.54 7.80 -17.03
CA THR A 135 4.68 7.84 -18.22
C THR A 135 3.73 9.02 -18.11
N GLU A 136 3.68 9.85 -19.15
CA GLU A 136 2.94 11.12 -19.23
C GLU A 136 1.53 11.08 -18.63
N GLY A 137 0.82 9.95 -18.69
CA GLY A 137 -0.53 9.81 -18.13
C GLY A 137 -0.68 10.08 -16.62
N PHE A 138 0.31 9.77 -15.76
CA PHE A 138 0.20 10.03 -14.31
C PHE A 138 0.74 11.42 -13.92
N PRO A 139 1.95 11.85 -14.34
CA PRO A 139 2.48 13.17 -14.04
C PRO A 139 1.65 14.33 -14.60
N ASN A 140 1.08 14.19 -15.79
CA ASN A 140 0.36 15.30 -16.44
C ASN A 140 -0.93 15.66 -15.70
N GLN A 141 -1.45 14.79 -14.83
CA GLN A 141 -2.64 15.10 -14.02
C GLN A 141 -2.38 16.19 -12.99
N PHE A 142 -1.12 16.46 -12.65
CA PHE A 142 -0.75 17.52 -11.71
C PHE A 142 -0.56 18.88 -12.38
N GLU A 143 -0.48 18.92 -13.71
CA GLU A 143 -0.36 20.17 -14.45
C GLU A 143 -1.67 20.97 -14.35
N GLY A 144 -1.58 22.25 -14.00
CA GLY A 144 -2.73 23.13 -13.81
C GLY A 144 -3.47 22.98 -12.48
N LYS A 145 -3.05 22.05 -11.60
CA LYS A 145 -3.62 21.91 -10.26
C LYS A 145 -3.07 22.98 -9.32
N ASN A 146 -3.92 23.54 -8.47
CA ASN A 146 -3.52 24.55 -7.50
C ASN A 146 -3.09 23.89 -6.17
N VAL A 147 -2.17 24.52 -5.44
CA VAL A 147 -1.68 24.06 -4.13
C VAL A 147 -2.78 23.91 -3.07
N VAL A 148 -3.92 24.59 -3.25
CA VAL A 148 -5.09 24.44 -2.37
C VAL A 148 -5.84 23.12 -2.62
N ASP A 149 -5.70 22.51 -3.80
CA ASP A 149 -6.41 21.28 -4.15
C ASP A 149 -5.94 20.11 -3.28
N GLY A 150 -6.79 19.06 -3.19
CA GLY A 150 -6.59 17.94 -2.27
C GLY A 150 -5.47 16.96 -2.65
N PHE A 151 -5.15 16.84 -3.94
CA PHE A 151 -4.21 15.88 -4.53
C PHE A 151 -4.48 14.44 -4.03
N ARG A 152 -5.75 14.04 -4.06
CA ARG A 152 -6.25 12.76 -3.56
C ARG A 152 -6.39 11.75 -4.68
N VAL A 153 -5.68 10.65 -4.52
CA VAL A 153 -5.74 9.53 -5.44
C VAL A 153 -7.11 8.85 -5.37
N GLY A 154 -7.78 8.71 -6.51
CA GLY A 154 -9.15 8.18 -6.64
C GLY A 154 -10.25 9.24 -6.58
N ARG A 155 -9.90 10.53 -6.39
CA ARG A 155 -10.85 11.66 -6.44
C ARG A 155 -10.45 12.66 -7.52
N ASP A 156 -9.30 13.29 -7.35
CA ASP A 156 -8.79 14.34 -8.24
C ASP A 156 -7.48 13.96 -8.94
N ILE A 157 -6.90 12.80 -8.57
CA ILE A 157 -5.79 12.14 -9.27
C ILE A 157 -6.17 10.68 -9.51
N ASP A 158 -6.11 10.19 -10.74
CA ASP A 158 -6.27 8.77 -11.05
C ASP A 158 -5.06 7.98 -10.51
N GLY A 159 -5.34 7.01 -9.64
CA GLY A 159 -4.32 6.11 -9.12
C GLY A 159 -3.84 5.12 -10.16
N VAL A 160 -2.55 4.79 -10.13
CA VAL A 160 -2.03 3.73 -11.01
C VAL A 160 -2.44 2.37 -10.45
N SER A 161 -3.17 1.57 -11.24
CA SER A 161 -3.62 0.24 -10.84
C SER A 161 -2.46 -0.62 -10.31
N ARG A 162 -2.65 -1.23 -9.13
CA ARG A 162 -1.63 -2.02 -8.40
C ARG A 162 -0.37 -1.21 -8.02
N ALA A 163 -0.46 0.11 -7.91
CA ALA A 163 0.57 0.99 -7.35
C ALA A 163 -0.10 2.08 -6.49
N THR A 164 -1.10 1.67 -5.71
CA THR A 164 -1.89 2.57 -4.86
C THR A 164 -0.99 3.29 -3.87
N ILE A 165 -0.17 2.56 -3.10
CA ILE A 165 0.77 3.13 -2.11
C ILE A 165 1.71 4.16 -2.75
N THR A 166 2.31 3.81 -3.88
CA THR A 166 3.21 4.66 -4.65
C THR A 166 2.52 5.92 -5.19
N SER A 167 1.32 5.78 -5.75
CA SER A 167 0.54 6.91 -6.28
C SER A 167 0.17 7.88 -5.16
N TRP A 168 -0.16 7.34 -3.99
CA TRP A 168 -0.47 8.11 -2.78
C TRP A 168 0.77 8.85 -2.27
N ALA A 169 1.94 8.21 -2.26
CA ALA A 169 3.20 8.83 -1.84
C ALA A 169 3.59 10.00 -2.75
N VAL A 170 3.49 9.86 -4.08
CA VAL A 170 3.75 10.97 -5.02
C VAL A 170 2.77 12.13 -4.77
N SER A 171 1.47 11.83 -4.70
CA SER A 171 0.44 12.86 -4.58
C SER A 171 0.56 13.62 -3.25
N ARG A 172 0.79 12.89 -2.15
CA ARG A 172 0.99 13.49 -0.83
C ARG A 172 2.30 14.29 -0.74
N GLY A 173 3.38 13.78 -1.34
CA GLY A 173 4.69 14.42 -1.30
C GLY A 173 4.68 15.74 -2.07
N LEU A 174 4.05 15.73 -3.24
CA LEU A 174 3.82 16.95 -4.02
C LEU A 174 2.94 17.94 -3.27
N ARG A 175 1.83 17.49 -2.68
CA ARG A 175 0.92 18.36 -1.92
C ARG A 175 1.61 19.03 -0.75
N ASN A 176 2.37 18.27 0.03
CA ASN A 176 3.03 18.79 1.23
C ASN A 176 4.15 19.75 0.82
N ALA A 177 5.02 19.35 -0.12
CA ALA A 177 6.14 20.17 -0.56
C ALA A 177 5.68 21.45 -1.29
N SER A 178 4.66 21.36 -2.15
CA SER A 178 4.13 22.52 -2.87
C SER A 178 3.53 23.56 -1.93
N ARG A 179 2.82 23.12 -0.88
CA ARG A 179 2.27 24.00 0.16
C ARG A 179 3.37 24.64 1.00
N GLU A 180 4.42 23.90 1.36
CA GLU A 180 5.57 24.47 2.07
C GLU A 180 6.29 25.55 1.24
N VAL A 181 6.52 25.30 -0.04
CA VAL A 181 7.07 26.32 -0.97
C VAL A 181 6.14 27.51 -1.08
N ALA A 182 4.85 27.27 -1.25
CA ALA A 182 3.85 28.32 -1.37
C ALA A 182 3.83 29.21 -0.11
N ARG A 183 3.84 28.65 1.11
CA ARG A 183 3.87 29.42 2.37
C ARG A 183 5.08 30.33 2.47
N ALA A 184 6.24 29.84 2.05
CA ALA A 184 7.48 30.56 2.20
C ALA A 184 7.72 31.62 1.11
N TYR A 185 7.24 31.38 -0.12
CA TYR A 185 7.65 32.17 -1.29
C TYR A 185 6.51 32.83 -2.07
N LEU A 186 5.25 32.47 -1.81
CA LEU A 186 4.09 33.11 -2.44
C LEU A 186 3.43 34.09 -1.45
N PRO A 187 3.48 35.41 -1.72
CA PRO A 187 2.86 36.41 -0.86
C PRO A 187 1.35 36.18 -0.66
N SER A 188 0.67 35.68 -1.70
CA SER A 188 -0.75 35.32 -1.71
C SER A 188 -1.09 34.07 -0.89
N PHE A 189 -0.15 33.11 -0.74
CA PHE A 189 -0.40 31.87 -0.03
C PHE A 189 -0.15 31.97 1.49
N SER A 190 0.69 32.92 1.94
CA SER A 190 0.86 33.19 3.38
C SER A 190 -0.43 33.66 4.07
N GLN A 191 -1.47 34.01 3.29
CA GLN A 191 -2.82 34.32 3.76
C GLN A 191 -3.81 33.15 3.67
N GLY A 192 -3.39 31.97 3.18
CA GLY A 192 -4.24 30.82 2.87
C GLY A 192 -3.87 29.55 3.63
N SER A 193 -4.26 29.47 4.90
CA SER A 193 -4.35 28.24 5.72
C SER A 193 -5.49 27.29 5.27
N ALA A 194 -6.12 27.57 4.14
CA ALA A 194 -7.42 27.04 3.72
C ALA A 194 -7.41 25.52 3.56
N SER A 195 -6.45 24.91 2.86
CA SER A 195 -6.57 23.50 2.48
C SER A 195 -6.43 22.46 3.61
N ASN A 196 -5.72 22.78 4.71
CA ASN A 196 -5.70 21.93 5.90
C ASN A 196 -6.90 22.23 6.81
N ASN A 197 -7.36 23.48 6.81
CA ASN A 197 -8.51 23.92 7.58
C ASN A 197 -9.83 23.46 6.96
N GLU A 198 -9.92 23.36 5.63
CA GLU A 198 -11.07 22.86 4.88
C GLU A 198 -11.32 21.39 5.19
N ASP A 199 -10.28 20.56 5.11
CA ASP A 199 -10.37 19.12 5.41
C ASP A 199 -10.73 18.88 6.87
N TYR A 200 -10.14 19.65 7.79
CA TYR A 200 -10.49 19.62 9.20
C TYR A 200 -11.93 20.10 9.44
N ALA A 201 -12.35 21.19 8.80
CA ALA A 201 -13.69 21.74 8.96
C ALA A 201 -14.78 20.82 8.39
N LEU A 202 -14.54 20.19 7.24
CA LEU A 202 -15.42 19.19 6.66
C LEU A 202 -15.50 17.93 7.54
N ALA A 203 -14.39 17.51 8.16
CA ALA A 203 -14.40 16.40 9.10
C ALA A 203 -15.19 16.72 10.38
N GLN A 204 -15.01 17.93 10.94
CA GLN A 204 -15.79 18.42 12.09
C GLN A 204 -17.28 18.50 11.79
N LEU A 205 -17.64 19.02 10.62
CA LEU A 205 -19.03 19.08 10.17
C LEU A 205 -19.60 17.68 9.94
N GLY A 206 -18.79 16.75 9.42
CA GLY A 206 -19.17 15.35 9.19
C GLY A 206 -19.40 14.52 10.44
N ALA A 207 -18.87 14.96 11.58
CA ALA A 207 -19.12 14.33 12.88
C ALA A 207 -20.46 14.76 13.52
N LYS A 208 -21.12 15.79 13.00
CA LYS A 208 -22.38 16.33 13.55
C LYS A 208 -23.58 15.50 13.11
N SER A 209 -24.59 15.39 13.97
CA SER A 209 -25.88 14.81 13.60
C SER A 209 -26.74 15.79 12.80
N TRP A 210 -27.73 15.29 12.07
CA TRP A 210 -28.71 16.14 11.38
C TRP A 210 -29.42 17.12 12.33
N GLN A 211 -29.62 16.73 13.59
CA GLN A 211 -30.25 17.56 14.60
C GLN A 211 -29.32 18.69 15.06
N ASP A 212 -28.01 18.44 15.15
CA ASP A 212 -27.01 19.47 15.42
C ASP A 212 -26.91 20.47 14.27
N LEU A 213 -26.96 19.98 13.02
CA LEU A 213 -26.99 20.85 11.84
C LEU A 213 -28.22 21.77 11.81
N LYS A 214 -29.37 21.30 12.30
CA LYS A 214 -30.55 22.16 12.49
C LYS A 214 -30.33 23.19 13.59
N ALA A 215 -29.76 22.78 14.73
CA ALA A 215 -29.47 23.68 15.85
C ALA A 215 -28.47 24.79 15.48
N GLU A 216 -27.52 24.48 14.60
CA GLU A 216 -26.49 25.41 14.11
C GLU A 216 -26.90 26.17 12.83
N ASN A 217 -28.16 26.04 12.39
CA ASN A 217 -28.73 26.69 11.19
C ASN A 217 -28.05 26.30 9.86
N PHE A 218 -27.30 25.19 9.80
CA PHE A 218 -26.87 24.61 8.52
C PHE A 218 -28.05 24.06 7.74
N VAL A 219 -28.99 23.45 8.45
CA VAL A 219 -30.27 22.96 7.92
C VAL A 219 -31.38 23.90 8.40
N THR A 220 -32.08 24.55 7.48
CA THR A 220 -33.28 25.32 7.80
C THR A 220 -34.52 24.53 7.41
N GLU A 221 -35.44 24.36 8.36
CA GLU A 221 -36.70 23.65 8.14
C GLU A 221 -37.84 24.63 7.86
N LEU A 222 -38.67 24.30 6.87
CA LEU A 222 -39.92 24.98 6.56
C LEU A 222 -41.06 23.97 6.61
N ILE A 223 -41.99 24.17 7.54
CA ILE A 223 -43.21 23.36 7.67
C ILE A 223 -44.32 24.07 6.90
N VAL A 224 -44.85 23.38 5.89
CA VAL A 224 -45.93 23.86 5.04
C VAL A 224 -47.22 23.12 5.40
N PRO A 225 -48.09 23.70 6.25
CA PRO A 225 -49.31 23.05 6.68
C PRO A 225 -50.29 22.91 5.52
N GLN A 226 -51.14 21.90 5.55
CA GLN A 226 -52.17 21.68 4.53
C GLN A 226 -53.56 21.80 5.14
N SER A 227 -54.55 22.07 4.30
CA SER A 227 -55.95 22.22 4.70
C SER A 227 -56.55 20.96 5.32
N ASP A 228 -55.97 19.78 5.04
CA ASP A 228 -56.39 18.47 5.57
C ASP A 228 -55.69 18.09 6.89
N GLY A 229 -54.87 18.99 7.46
CA GLY A 229 -54.09 18.76 8.67
C GLY A 229 -52.78 18.00 8.44
N SER A 230 -52.47 17.59 7.20
CA SER A 230 -51.15 17.08 6.84
C SER A 230 -50.14 18.23 6.70
N PHE A 231 -48.86 17.89 6.60
CA PHE A 231 -47.79 18.85 6.42
C PHE A 231 -46.73 18.34 5.44
N LEU A 232 -46.13 19.27 4.71
CA LEU A 232 -44.93 19.09 3.91
C LEU A 232 -43.77 19.72 4.67
N ILE A 233 -42.67 18.99 4.83
CA ILE A 233 -41.44 19.48 5.46
C ILE A 233 -40.39 19.65 4.38
N LEU A 234 -39.86 20.87 4.27
CA LEU A 234 -38.75 21.19 3.38
C LEU A 234 -37.53 21.53 4.23
N ASN A 235 -36.43 20.81 4.01
CA ASN A 235 -35.15 21.04 4.65
C ASN A 235 -34.20 21.66 3.64
N PHE A 236 -33.57 22.77 4.00
CA PHE A 236 -32.75 23.57 3.11
C PHE A 236 -31.31 23.59 3.58
N VAL A 237 -30.37 23.20 2.71
CA VAL A 237 -28.93 23.18 3.01
C VAL A 237 -28.15 23.75 1.84
N PHE A 238 -27.36 24.78 2.06
CA PHE A 238 -26.47 25.34 1.03
C PHE A 238 -25.24 24.44 0.82
N VAL A 239 -24.99 24.03 -0.41
CA VAL A 239 -23.88 23.14 -0.81
C VAL A 239 -23.10 23.73 -1.99
N GLY A 240 -22.65 24.98 -1.84
CA GLY A 240 -21.88 25.70 -2.85
C GLY A 240 -20.44 25.20 -3.09
N HIS A 241 -20.01 24.19 -2.32
CA HIS A 241 -18.70 23.55 -2.36
C HIS A 241 -18.85 22.02 -2.39
N ASP A 242 -18.04 21.35 -3.21
CA ASP A 242 -18.16 19.91 -3.49
C ASP A 242 -18.06 19.05 -2.24
N GLY A 243 -17.13 19.38 -1.34
CA GLY A 243 -16.98 18.68 -0.06
C GLY A 243 -18.21 18.76 0.84
N LEU A 244 -18.98 19.86 0.79
CA LEU A 244 -20.25 19.96 1.52
C LEU A 244 -21.35 19.16 0.82
N GLY A 245 -21.38 19.21 -0.50
CA GLY A 245 -22.32 18.44 -1.31
C GLY A 245 -22.20 16.93 -1.07
N GLU A 246 -20.99 16.41 -1.20
CA GLU A 246 -20.67 15.00 -0.92
C GLU A 246 -20.99 14.62 0.53
N LEU A 247 -20.69 15.49 1.49
CA LEU A 247 -20.95 15.22 2.89
C LEU A 247 -22.45 15.17 3.21
N ILE A 248 -23.23 16.09 2.64
CA ILE A 248 -24.67 16.20 2.91
C ILE A 248 -25.47 15.14 2.16
N LEU A 249 -25.24 14.95 0.85
CA LEU A 249 -26.03 14.07 -0.02
C LEU A 249 -25.41 12.68 -0.23
N GLY A 250 -24.13 12.50 0.06
CA GLY A 250 -23.37 11.34 -0.40
C GLY A 250 -22.75 11.58 -1.78
N ILE A 251 -21.65 10.87 -2.06
CA ILE A 251 -20.80 11.13 -3.24
C ILE A 251 -21.56 10.92 -4.55
N ALA A 252 -22.32 9.81 -4.65
CA ALA A 252 -23.00 9.42 -5.88
C ALA A 252 -24.16 10.37 -6.22
N ASP A 253 -25.01 10.66 -5.23
CA ASP A 253 -26.20 11.51 -5.35
C ASP A 253 -25.81 12.96 -5.64
N TYR A 254 -24.80 13.49 -4.94
CA TYR A 254 -24.27 14.83 -5.23
C TYR A 254 -23.70 14.95 -6.64
N SER A 255 -22.81 14.01 -7.04
CA SER A 255 -22.19 14.04 -8.37
C SER A 255 -23.22 13.92 -9.50
N GLY A 256 -24.32 13.19 -9.26
CA GLY A 256 -25.45 13.11 -10.18
C GLY A 256 -26.19 14.44 -10.29
N ALA A 257 -26.55 15.02 -9.15
CA ALA A 257 -27.25 16.29 -9.05
C ALA A 257 -26.46 17.44 -9.69
N ASP A 258 -25.17 17.54 -9.38
CA ASP A 258 -24.31 18.60 -9.90
C ASP A 258 -24.14 18.53 -11.42
N ARG A 259 -23.88 17.33 -11.96
CA ARG A 259 -23.79 17.12 -13.41
C ARG A 259 -25.09 17.49 -14.12
N GLU A 260 -26.24 17.09 -13.58
CA GLU A 260 -27.54 17.39 -14.17
C GLU A 260 -27.85 18.89 -14.07
N ALA A 261 -27.56 19.53 -12.93
CA ALA A 261 -27.75 20.96 -12.72
C ALA A 261 -26.88 21.81 -13.67
N SER A 262 -25.59 21.48 -13.75
CA SER A 262 -24.62 22.12 -14.64
C SER A 262 -24.97 21.96 -16.12
N SER A 263 -25.66 20.88 -16.50
CA SER A 263 -26.17 20.70 -17.86
C SER A 263 -27.36 21.62 -18.21
N ARG A 264 -28.07 22.14 -17.20
CA ARG A 264 -29.27 22.97 -17.37
C ARG A 264 -29.00 24.46 -17.27
N VAL A 265 -28.06 24.86 -16.39
CA VAL A 265 -27.72 26.25 -16.12
C VAL A 265 -26.21 26.35 -15.89
N SER A 266 -25.56 27.27 -16.59
CA SER A 266 -24.09 27.47 -16.51
C SER A 266 -23.63 28.22 -15.26
N GLU A 267 -24.55 28.89 -14.56
CA GLU A 267 -24.24 29.76 -13.44
C GLU A 267 -25.19 29.53 -12.26
N GLY A 268 -24.59 29.44 -11.07
CA GLY A 268 -25.30 29.33 -9.80
C GLY A 268 -24.61 28.35 -8.84
N LYS A 269 -24.98 28.43 -7.57
CA LYS A 269 -24.51 27.51 -6.52
C LYS A 269 -25.65 26.60 -6.08
N LEU A 270 -25.32 25.39 -5.68
CA LEU A 270 -26.30 24.39 -5.32
C LEU A 270 -26.80 24.57 -3.89
N MET A 271 -28.09 24.31 -3.73
CA MET A 271 -28.79 24.25 -2.46
C MET A 271 -29.61 22.97 -2.44
N VAL A 272 -29.35 22.10 -1.50
CA VAL A 272 -30.14 20.88 -1.30
C VAL A 272 -31.49 21.26 -0.70
N VAL A 273 -32.54 20.67 -1.27
CA VAL A 273 -33.90 20.70 -0.76
C VAL A 273 -34.31 19.27 -0.43
N GLY A 274 -34.28 18.94 0.86
CA GLY A 274 -34.77 17.65 1.37
C GLY A 274 -36.29 17.70 1.56
N ILE A 275 -37.01 16.76 0.98
CA ILE A 275 -38.48 16.73 0.98
C ILE A 275 -38.98 15.59 1.85
N ASP A 276 -39.81 15.93 2.84
CA ASP A 276 -40.46 14.98 3.74
C ASP A 276 -41.88 15.46 4.14
N GLY A 277 -42.52 14.77 5.08
CA GLY A 277 -43.86 15.06 5.58
C GLY A 277 -44.87 13.98 5.20
N ASN A 278 -46.12 14.18 5.63
CA ASN A 278 -47.22 13.22 5.45
C ASN A 278 -48.31 13.72 4.48
N THR A 279 -48.03 14.78 3.73
CA THR A 279 -49.01 15.33 2.77
C THR A 279 -49.27 14.42 1.57
N GLN A 280 -50.51 14.44 1.08
CA GLN A 280 -50.89 13.82 -0.17
C GLN A 280 -50.63 14.71 -1.40
N LYS A 281 -50.43 16.02 -1.19
CA LYS A 281 -50.09 16.94 -2.28
C LYS A 281 -48.58 16.85 -2.54
N PRO A 282 -48.14 16.45 -3.74
CA PRO A 282 -46.72 16.32 -4.03
C PRO A 282 -46.04 17.69 -3.99
N PHE A 283 -44.78 17.70 -3.57
CA PHE A 283 -43.92 18.87 -3.69
C PHE A 283 -43.85 19.35 -5.14
N ARG A 284 -43.92 20.66 -5.34
CA ARG A 284 -43.83 21.31 -6.65
C ARG A 284 -42.80 22.42 -6.58
N GLN A 285 -41.69 22.25 -7.27
CA GLN A 285 -40.59 23.22 -7.30
C GLN A 285 -41.03 24.61 -7.80
N GLU A 286 -42.05 24.70 -8.65
CA GLU A 286 -42.53 25.99 -9.17
C GLU A 286 -43.26 26.84 -8.10
N ARG A 287 -43.57 26.24 -6.95
CA ARG A 287 -44.07 26.94 -5.76
C ARG A 287 -42.96 27.53 -4.90
N LEU A 288 -41.68 27.23 -5.19
CA LEU A 288 -40.54 27.83 -4.50
C LEU A 288 -40.15 29.17 -5.14
N ALA A 289 -39.83 30.14 -4.30
CA ALA A 289 -39.14 31.35 -4.69
C ALA A 289 -38.16 31.78 -3.61
N ILE A 290 -37.14 32.52 -4.02
CA ILE A 290 -36.20 33.20 -3.14
C ILE A 290 -36.49 34.69 -3.21
N GLU A 291 -36.56 35.36 -2.08
CA GLU A 291 -36.76 36.81 -2.01
C GLU A 291 -35.60 37.46 -1.25
N GLN A 292 -34.94 38.42 -1.89
CA GLN A 292 -33.81 39.15 -1.33
C GLN A 292 -33.81 40.59 -1.87
N GLY A 293 -33.60 41.59 -1.01
CA GLY A 293 -33.57 43.00 -1.43
C GLY A 293 -34.88 43.55 -2.02
N GLY A 294 -36.01 42.88 -1.81
CA GLY A 294 -37.30 43.23 -2.42
C GLY A 294 -37.52 42.65 -3.82
N GLU A 295 -36.53 41.93 -4.36
CA GLU A 295 -36.65 41.17 -5.60
C GLU A 295 -36.99 39.71 -5.31
N ARG A 296 -37.79 39.10 -6.20
CA ARG A 296 -38.27 37.72 -6.05
C ARG A 296 -37.81 36.85 -7.23
N PHE A 297 -36.92 35.91 -6.93
CA PHE A 297 -36.37 34.92 -7.84
C PHE A 297 -37.21 33.64 -7.81
N ARG A 298 -38.03 33.42 -8.84
CA ARG A 298 -38.84 32.19 -8.95
C ARG A 298 -37.99 31.01 -9.38
N VAL A 299 -38.24 29.84 -8.79
CA VAL A 299 -37.54 28.61 -9.18
C VAL A 299 -38.17 28.04 -10.47
N SER A 300 -37.49 28.26 -11.58
CA SER A 300 -37.84 27.70 -12.88
C SER A 300 -37.46 26.21 -12.97
N ARG A 301 -38.11 25.45 -13.86
CA ARG A 301 -37.88 24.00 -13.97
C ARG A 301 -36.46 23.59 -14.31
N ASN A 302 -35.71 24.45 -15.00
CA ASN A 302 -34.30 24.22 -15.33
C ASN A 302 -33.35 24.42 -14.13
N ARG A 303 -33.79 25.09 -13.06
CA ARG A 303 -32.98 25.37 -11.86
C ARG A 303 -33.18 24.35 -10.74
N PHE A 304 -33.98 23.31 -10.94
CA PHE A 304 -34.19 22.26 -9.95
C PHE A 304 -33.97 20.89 -10.58
N VAL A 305 -33.16 20.05 -9.94
CA VAL A 305 -32.88 18.68 -10.36
C VAL A 305 -33.17 17.71 -9.22
N TYR A 306 -33.47 16.47 -9.56
CA TYR A 306 -33.59 15.42 -8.57
C TYR A 306 -32.18 15.02 -8.10
N ALA A 307 -31.97 14.94 -6.79
CA ALA A 307 -30.65 14.67 -6.22
C ALA A 307 -30.51 13.23 -5.69
N GLY A 308 -31.60 12.54 -5.39
CA GLY A 308 -31.57 11.16 -4.91
C GLY A 308 -32.63 10.85 -3.87
N SER A 309 -32.64 9.62 -3.37
CA SER A 309 -33.58 9.16 -2.35
C SER A 309 -33.13 9.48 -0.92
N ALA A 310 -31.99 10.17 -0.74
CA ALA A 310 -31.38 10.41 0.57
C ALA A 310 -31.03 9.09 1.29
N ASP A 311 -30.33 8.20 0.58
CA ASP A 311 -29.87 6.91 1.10
C ASP A 311 -28.48 6.98 1.76
N ASP A 312 -27.72 8.05 1.50
CA ASP A 312 -26.34 8.27 1.96
C ASP A 312 -26.11 9.73 2.38
N GLY A 313 -24.94 10.04 2.95
CA GLY A 313 -24.58 11.35 3.50
C GLY A 313 -25.29 11.69 4.81
N LEU A 314 -25.09 12.91 5.31
CA LEU A 314 -25.73 13.37 6.56
C LEU A 314 -27.25 13.50 6.45
N ILE A 315 -27.78 13.61 5.22
CA ILE A 315 -29.23 13.63 4.96
C ILE A 315 -29.87 12.24 5.05
N ALA A 316 -29.07 11.17 5.14
CA ALA A 316 -29.56 9.80 5.07
C ALA A 316 -30.64 9.52 6.11
N ASN A 317 -31.77 8.97 5.65
CA ASN A 317 -32.95 8.66 6.48
C ASN A 317 -33.59 9.87 7.20
N GLN A 318 -33.22 11.11 6.85
CA GLN A 318 -33.81 12.32 7.43
C GLN A 318 -34.96 12.88 6.60
N VAL A 319 -35.02 12.52 5.31
CA VAL A 319 -36.04 12.92 4.35
C VAL A 319 -36.39 11.76 3.43
N ARG A 320 -37.50 11.85 2.68
CA ARG A 320 -37.90 10.79 1.73
C ARG A 320 -37.14 10.83 0.42
N TYR A 321 -36.78 12.02 -0.03
CA TYR A 321 -35.95 12.25 -1.20
C TYR A 321 -35.40 13.68 -1.18
N ALA A 322 -34.36 13.92 -1.96
CA ALA A 322 -33.73 15.22 -2.09
C ALA A 322 -33.78 15.72 -3.53
N GLY A 323 -33.87 17.04 -3.69
CA GLY A 323 -33.57 17.74 -4.93
C GLY A 323 -32.46 18.76 -4.72
N ALA A 324 -31.84 19.20 -5.80
CA ALA A 324 -30.85 20.27 -5.79
C ALA A 324 -31.37 21.47 -6.58
N LEU A 325 -31.43 22.61 -5.91
CA LEU A 325 -31.79 23.91 -6.43
C LEU A 325 -30.53 24.68 -6.80
N VAL A 326 -30.45 25.15 -8.04
CA VAL A 326 -29.42 26.09 -8.50
C VAL A 326 -29.88 27.51 -8.16
N LEU A 327 -29.24 28.14 -7.18
CA LEU A 327 -29.49 29.53 -6.82
C LEU A 327 -29.26 30.45 -8.03
N ALA A 328 -30.09 31.49 -8.13
CA ALA A 328 -29.90 32.52 -9.14
C ALA A 328 -28.61 33.30 -8.84
N PRO A 329 -27.74 33.59 -9.83
CA PRO A 329 -26.46 34.27 -9.61
C PRO A 329 -26.63 35.68 -9.03
N GLU A 330 -27.81 36.28 -9.18
CA GLU A 330 -28.17 37.58 -8.62
C GLU A 330 -28.41 37.56 -7.10
N VAL A 331 -28.56 36.37 -6.49
CA VAL A 331 -28.70 36.23 -5.03
C VAL A 331 -27.34 36.43 -4.38
N ASP A 332 -27.21 37.47 -3.56
CA ASP A 332 -26.00 37.75 -2.79
C ASP A 332 -25.90 36.75 -1.63
N LEU A 333 -24.89 35.87 -1.71
CA LEU A 333 -24.65 34.81 -0.74
C LEU A 333 -24.26 35.35 0.66
N ASN A 334 -23.81 36.60 0.76
CA ASN A 334 -23.41 37.20 2.04
C ASN A 334 -24.60 37.73 2.85
N LEU A 335 -25.73 38.01 2.18
CA LEU A 335 -26.91 38.59 2.80
C LEU A 335 -27.99 37.52 3.07
N PRO A 336 -28.80 37.70 4.13
CA PRO A 336 -29.90 36.78 4.38
C PRO A 336 -30.96 36.92 3.30
N PHE A 337 -31.59 35.81 2.92
CA PHE A 337 -32.71 35.78 1.99
C PHE A 337 -33.88 34.98 2.56
N LYS A 338 -35.07 35.21 2.02
CA LYS A 338 -36.28 34.45 2.39
C LYS A 338 -36.52 33.35 1.37
N ILE A 339 -36.85 32.17 1.85
CA ILE A 339 -37.33 31.06 1.03
C ILE A 339 -38.84 31.01 1.20
N LEU A 340 -39.56 31.13 0.09
CA LEU A 340 -41.01 31.19 0.03
C LEU A 340 -41.53 29.89 -0.58
N TYR A 341 -42.58 29.32 0.02
CA TYR A 341 -43.37 28.27 -0.60
C TYR A 341 -44.82 28.72 -0.79
N ASP A 342 -45.25 28.77 -2.05
CA ASP A 342 -46.57 29.22 -2.46
C ASP A 342 -47.66 28.20 -2.07
N MET A 343 -48.66 28.68 -1.35
CA MET A 343 -49.81 27.94 -0.85
C MET A 343 -51.11 28.30 -1.58
N SER A 344 -51.06 29.26 -2.50
CA SER A 344 -52.22 29.71 -3.25
C SER A 344 -52.73 28.64 -4.24
N GLU A 345 -54.00 28.79 -4.65
CA GLU A 345 -54.61 27.91 -5.67
C GLU A 345 -53.96 28.14 -7.04
N GLU A 346 -53.76 29.40 -7.42
CA GLU A 346 -53.08 29.78 -8.66
C GLU A 346 -51.56 29.75 -8.49
N LEU A 347 -50.91 28.79 -9.17
CA LEU A 347 -49.49 28.53 -9.04
C LEU A 347 -48.63 29.74 -9.42
N GLY A 348 -47.82 30.23 -8.48
CA GLY A 348 -46.92 31.35 -8.69
C GLY A 348 -47.55 32.73 -8.42
N SER A 349 -48.75 32.77 -7.82
CA SER A 349 -49.37 34.03 -7.38
C SER A 349 -48.79 34.53 -6.05
N PHE A 350 -48.33 33.61 -5.18
CA PHE A 350 -47.77 33.91 -3.85
C PHE A 350 -48.68 34.82 -2.99
N VAL A 351 -50.00 34.78 -3.19
CA VAL A 351 -50.98 35.51 -2.37
C VAL A 351 -51.02 34.97 -0.94
N SER A 352 -50.81 33.65 -0.81
CA SER A 352 -50.62 32.95 0.45
C SER A 352 -49.34 32.14 0.34
N SER A 353 -48.38 32.38 1.22
CA SER A 353 -47.11 31.65 1.24
C SER A 353 -46.60 31.48 2.66
N VAL A 354 -45.87 30.40 2.89
CA VAL A 354 -45.08 30.22 4.10
C VAL A 354 -43.64 30.62 3.80
N GLU A 355 -42.97 31.24 4.76
CA GLU A 355 -41.60 31.72 4.58
C GLU A 355 -40.66 31.17 5.65
N ALA A 356 -39.42 30.89 5.24
CA ALA A 356 -38.29 30.65 6.13
C ALA A 356 -37.19 31.64 5.81
N ARG A 357 -36.57 32.21 6.84
CA ARG A 357 -35.39 33.07 6.67
C ARG A 357 -34.16 32.18 6.65
N TYR A 358 -33.34 32.31 5.59
CA TYR A 358 -32.10 31.57 5.42
C TYR A 358 -30.92 32.53 5.41
N GLN A 359 -29.88 32.19 6.16
CA GLN A 359 -28.57 32.81 6.08
C GLN A 359 -27.58 31.70 5.81
N ILE A 360 -26.73 31.87 4.80
CA ILE A 360 -25.70 30.88 4.51
C ILE A 360 -24.74 30.80 5.72
N PRO A 361 -24.53 29.60 6.30
CA PRO A 361 -23.63 29.44 7.44
C PRO A 361 -22.22 29.96 7.12
N PRO A 362 -21.51 30.59 8.08
CA PRO A 362 -20.18 31.15 7.86
C PRO A 362 -19.18 30.16 7.26
N LEU A 363 -19.20 28.91 7.71
CA LEU A 363 -18.35 27.86 7.16
C LEU A 363 -18.71 27.54 5.70
N ALA A 364 -20.01 27.38 5.39
CA ALA A 364 -20.46 27.05 4.05
C ALA A 364 -20.16 28.19 3.06
N LEU A 365 -20.32 29.43 3.51
CA LEU A 365 -19.92 30.62 2.77
C LEU A 365 -18.41 30.62 2.55
N ALA A 366 -17.61 30.38 3.59
CA ALA A 366 -16.15 30.38 3.50
C ALA A 366 -15.60 29.33 2.54
N LEU A 367 -16.13 28.10 2.60
CA LEU A 367 -15.80 27.02 1.68
C LEU A 367 -16.19 27.35 0.23
N THR A 368 -17.27 28.11 0.03
CA THR A 368 -17.74 28.46 -1.32
C THR A 368 -16.98 29.63 -1.93
N THR A 369 -16.56 30.60 -1.11
CA THR A 369 -15.89 31.84 -1.57
C THR A 369 -14.37 31.77 -1.45
N GLY A 370 -13.81 30.72 -0.85
CA GLY A 370 -12.38 30.61 -0.56
C GLY A 370 -11.91 31.59 0.51
N SER A 371 -12.82 32.12 1.33
CA SER A 371 -12.47 33.03 2.44
C SER A 371 -11.96 32.26 3.67
N SER A 372 -11.42 32.96 4.67
CA SER A 372 -10.91 32.32 5.89
C SER A 372 -11.98 31.51 6.63
N ILE A 373 -11.68 30.24 6.90
CA ILE A 373 -12.53 29.33 7.70
C ILE A 373 -12.78 29.94 9.10
N PRO A 374 -14.01 29.89 9.65
CA PRO A 374 -14.29 30.43 10.99
C PRO A 374 -13.43 29.77 12.07
N ALA A 375 -13.03 30.52 13.11
CA ALA A 375 -12.10 30.06 14.15
C ALA A 375 -12.57 28.78 14.88
N GLU A 376 -13.88 28.58 15.02
CA GLU A 376 -14.48 27.38 15.62
C GLU A 376 -14.24 26.10 14.77
N TYR A 377 -13.95 26.25 13.48
CA TYR A 377 -13.63 25.19 12.53
C TYR A 377 -12.15 25.20 12.13
N GLN A 378 -11.30 25.91 12.87
CA GLN A 378 -9.85 25.84 12.71
C GLN A 378 -9.26 24.88 13.74
N PRO A 379 -8.19 24.15 13.39
CA PRO A 379 -7.47 23.35 14.37
C PRO A 379 -6.88 24.28 15.44
N VAL A 380 -7.18 24.02 16.72
CA VAL A 380 -6.56 24.74 17.84
C VAL A 380 -5.10 24.33 17.90
N ILE A 381 -4.19 25.22 17.48
CA ILE A 381 -2.76 25.01 17.60
C ILE A 381 -2.38 25.20 19.06
N ASN A 382 -2.47 24.13 19.85
CA ASN A 382 -1.73 24.04 21.10
C ASN A 382 -0.33 23.50 20.77
N ASP A 383 0.71 24.25 21.15
CA ASP A 383 2.14 23.87 21.06
C ASP A 383 2.47 22.69 22.01
N VAL A 384 1.85 21.54 21.77
CA VAL A 384 2.31 20.22 22.22
C VAL A 384 1.78 19.24 21.17
N ILE A 385 2.69 18.58 20.45
CA ILE A 385 2.35 17.39 19.68
C ILE A 385 1.97 16.31 20.70
N GLU A 386 0.70 16.30 21.07
CA GLU A 386 0.06 15.18 21.75
C GLU A 386 -0.63 14.39 20.63
N PHE A 387 -0.12 13.18 20.39
CA PHE A 387 -0.78 12.22 19.52
C PHE A 387 -2.16 11.96 20.11
N ASP A 388 -3.18 12.58 19.56
CA ASP A 388 -4.56 12.32 19.96
C ASP A 388 -4.98 10.96 19.37
N VAL A 389 -4.71 9.92 20.16
CA VAL A 389 -5.12 8.53 19.91
C VAL A 389 -6.49 8.33 20.56
N GLU A 390 -7.52 9.00 20.07
CA GLU A 390 -8.90 8.66 20.44
C GLU A 390 -9.49 7.52 19.59
N GLY A 391 -8.82 7.16 18.49
CA GLY A 391 -8.95 5.86 17.84
C GLY A 391 -7.67 5.07 18.07
N GLY A 392 -7.66 4.11 19.00
CA GLY A 392 -6.51 3.23 19.21
C GLY A 392 -5.92 2.71 17.88
N VAL A 393 -4.61 2.45 17.82
CA VAL A 393 -3.90 1.93 16.63
C VAL A 393 -4.69 0.80 15.93
N PHE A 394 -5.38 -0.03 16.72
CA PHE A 394 -6.27 -1.09 16.26
C PHE A 394 -7.54 -0.60 15.54
N ALA A 395 -8.18 0.48 16.00
CA ALA A 395 -9.34 1.06 15.34
C ALA A 395 -8.95 1.56 13.94
N ASN A 396 -7.84 2.30 13.84
CA ASN A 396 -7.33 2.79 12.55
C ASN A 396 -6.94 1.65 11.59
N LEU A 397 -6.35 0.56 12.10
CA LEU A 397 -6.06 -0.64 11.33
C LEU A 397 -7.32 -1.33 10.80
N ILE A 398 -8.38 -1.38 11.60
CA ILE A 398 -9.66 -2.05 11.26
C ILE A 398 -10.45 -1.22 10.23
N PHE A 399 -10.57 0.09 10.44
CA PHE A 399 -11.36 0.96 9.56
C PHE A 399 -10.76 1.06 8.15
N ASN A 400 -9.43 1.04 8.03
CA ASN A 400 -8.73 1.17 6.74
C ASN A 400 -8.34 -0.19 6.12
N ALA A 401 -8.78 -1.31 6.70
CA ALA A 401 -8.36 -2.63 6.25
C ALA A 401 -8.97 -3.00 4.88
N PRO A 402 -8.17 -3.51 3.93
CA PRO A 402 -8.69 -4.16 2.73
C PRO A 402 -9.29 -5.53 3.11
N TRP A 403 -10.56 -5.54 3.55
CA TRP A 403 -11.20 -6.71 4.15
C TRP A 403 -11.17 -7.97 3.31
N LEU A 404 -11.21 -7.86 1.98
CA LEU A 404 -11.13 -9.02 1.08
C LEU A 404 -9.76 -9.72 1.18
N GLU A 405 -8.67 -8.94 1.21
CA GLU A 405 -7.31 -9.46 1.36
C GLU A 405 -7.09 -10.03 2.77
N VAL A 406 -7.62 -9.36 3.79
CA VAL A 406 -7.57 -9.83 5.19
C VAL A 406 -8.29 -11.17 5.33
N ILE A 407 -9.50 -11.32 4.78
CA ILE A 407 -10.26 -12.57 4.83
C ILE A 407 -9.51 -13.69 4.09
N ALA A 408 -9.01 -13.42 2.89
CA ALA A 408 -8.26 -14.42 2.12
C ALA A 408 -6.97 -14.86 2.84
N LEU A 409 -6.26 -13.92 3.49
CA LEU A 409 -5.10 -14.22 4.31
C LEU A 409 -5.48 -15.04 5.55
N LEU A 410 -6.57 -14.70 6.26
CA LEU A 410 -7.05 -15.47 7.41
C LEU A 410 -7.40 -16.91 7.03
N VAL A 411 -8.09 -17.10 5.91
CA VAL A 411 -8.37 -18.45 5.36
C VAL A 411 -7.07 -19.21 5.11
N LEU A 412 -6.06 -18.57 4.52
CA LEU A 412 -4.75 -19.19 4.30
C LEU A 412 -4.04 -19.55 5.61
N LEU A 413 -4.04 -18.66 6.61
CA LEU A 413 -3.41 -18.89 7.91
C LEU A 413 -4.07 -20.05 8.65
N VAL A 414 -5.41 -20.13 8.59
CA VAL A 414 -6.18 -21.26 9.13
C VAL A 414 -5.79 -22.55 8.41
N LEU A 415 -5.81 -22.55 7.08
CA LEU A 415 -5.48 -23.71 6.27
C LEU A 415 -4.04 -24.22 6.53
N VAL A 416 -3.07 -23.32 6.64
CA VAL A 416 -1.67 -23.65 6.99
C VAL A 416 -1.58 -24.23 8.40
N SER A 417 -2.28 -23.64 9.36
CA SER A 417 -2.31 -24.13 10.74
C SER A 417 -2.92 -25.54 10.80
N THR A 418 -4.05 -25.75 10.12
CA THR A 418 -4.68 -27.07 9.99
C THR A 418 -3.75 -28.09 9.35
N ALA A 419 -3.05 -27.73 8.26
CA ALA A 419 -2.07 -28.60 7.62
C ALA A 419 -0.92 -28.98 8.57
N PHE A 420 -0.42 -28.01 9.33
CA PHE A 420 0.67 -28.20 10.29
C PHE A 420 0.27 -29.09 11.47
N PHE A 421 -0.92 -28.91 12.06
CA PHE A 421 -1.34 -29.70 13.23
C PHE A 421 -1.85 -31.09 12.87
N LEU A 422 -2.62 -31.23 11.79
CA LEU A 422 -3.16 -32.54 11.39
C LEU A 422 -2.11 -33.44 10.73
N LYS A 423 -0.97 -32.88 10.30
CA LYS A 423 0.12 -33.62 9.63
C LYS A 423 -0.42 -34.47 8.47
N GLN A 424 -1.30 -33.90 7.66
CA GLN A 424 -1.90 -34.57 6.49
C GLN A 424 -1.30 -34.05 5.19
N ALA A 425 -0.88 -34.97 4.31
CA ALA A 425 -0.25 -34.62 3.04
C ALA A 425 -1.18 -33.83 2.11
N THR A 426 -2.47 -34.19 2.04
CA THR A 426 -3.44 -33.56 1.14
C THR A 426 -3.67 -32.10 1.51
N ILE A 427 -3.95 -31.81 2.78
CA ILE A 427 -4.18 -30.44 3.27
C ILE A 427 -2.93 -29.57 3.06
N ARG A 428 -1.73 -30.13 3.28
CA ARG A 428 -0.48 -29.43 2.98
C ARG A 428 -0.38 -29.03 1.51
N TRP A 429 -0.72 -29.91 0.57
CA TRP A 429 -0.68 -29.56 -0.86
C TRP A 429 -1.74 -28.52 -1.24
N ILE A 430 -2.92 -28.56 -0.62
CA ILE A 430 -3.95 -27.51 -0.81
C ILE A 430 -3.41 -26.17 -0.29
N ALA A 431 -2.82 -26.14 0.92
CA ALA A 431 -2.21 -24.95 1.49
C ALA A 431 -1.10 -24.40 0.59
N LEU A 432 -0.17 -25.24 0.12
CA LEU A 432 0.91 -24.84 -0.78
C LEU A 432 0.40 -24.29 -2.11
N SER A 433 -0.67 -24.88 -2.66
CA SER A 433 -1.30 -24.41 -3.89
C SER A 433 -1.92 -23.04 -3.68
N PHE A 434 -2.67 -22.86 -2.59
CA PHE A 434 -3.27 -21.58 -2.24
C PHE A 434 -2.20 -20.51 -2.00
N THR A 435 -1.16 -20.82 -1.22
CA THR A 435 -0.02 -19.92 -0.99
C THR A 435 0.66 -19.51 -2.29
N LEU A 436 0.93 -20.45 -3.19
CA LEU A 436 1.60 -20.15 -4.45
C LEU A 436 0.75 -19.25 -5.35
N VAL A 437 -0.56 -19.51 -5.45
CA VAL A 437 -1.46 -18.72 -6.29
C VAL A 437 -1.77 -17.36 -5.66
N TYR A 438 -2.22 -17.35 -4.41
CA TYR A 438 -2.65 -16.14 -3.71
C TYR A 438 -1.45 -15.24 -3.38
N LEU A 439 -0.55 -15.66 -2.49
CA LEU A 439 0.60 -14.82 -2.08
C LEU A 439 1.65 -14.69 -3.19
N GLY A 440 1.77 -15.67 -4.09
CA GLY A 440 2.68 -15.58 -5.23
C GLY A 440 2.13 -14.69 -6.34
N PHE A 441 1.06 -15.12 -7.02
CA PHE A 441 0.61 -14.50 -8.28
C PHE A 441 -0.47 -13.42 -8.14
N MET A 442 -1.29 -13.43 -7.09
CA MET A 442 -2.42 -12.50 -6.95
C MET A 442 -2.08 -11.28 -6.11
N ASP A 443 -1.72 -11.50 -4.85
CA ASP A 443 -1.56 -10.49 -3.81
C ASP A 443 -0.12 -9.96 -3.78
N GLY A 444 0.85 -10.88 -3.64
CA GLY A 444 2.24 -10.51 -3.58
C GLY A 444 2.70 -9.92 -2.24
N GLY A 445 1.88 -9.94 -1.20
CA GLY A 445 2.20 -9.53 0.17
C GLY A 445 2.81 -10.67 0.98
N PHE A 446 4.06 -11.05 0.70
CA PHE A 446 4.78 -12.04 1.51
C PHE A 446 5.97 -11.44 2.26
N VAL A 447 6.32 -12.07 3.38
CA VAL A 447 7.52 -11.68 4.14
C VAL A 447 8.76 -11.91 3.28
N SER A 448 9.55 -10.85 3.13
CA SER A 448 10.74 -10.77 2.27
C SER A 448 11.90 -10.13 3.03
N VAL A 449 13.10 -10.11 2.42
CA VAL A 449 14.27 -9.47 3.03
C VAL A 449 14.09 -7.95 3.17
N SER A 450 13.29 -7.29 2.32
CA SER A 450 13.03 -5.86 2.44
C SER A 450 12.34 -5.50 3.75
N HIS A 451 11.48 -6.37 4.29
CA HIS A 451 10.82 -6.16 5.58
C HIS A 451 11.81 -6.18 6.75
N ILE A 452 12.89 -6.98 6.64
CA ILE A 452 13.96 -7.00 7.64
C ILE A 452 14.75 -5.68 7.59
N THR A 453 15.19 -5.28 6.40
CA THR A 453 16.00 -4.05 6.24
C THR A 453 15.19 -2.80 6.56
N ASN A 454 13.93 -2.74 6.14
CA ASN A 454 13.05 -1.61 6.41
C ASN A 454 12.62 -1.57 7.88
N GLY A 455 12.37 -2.73 8.51
CA GLY A 455 12.05 -2.78 9.94
C GLY A 455 13.21 -2.32 10.82
N LEU A 456 14.46 -2.60 10.41
CA LEU A 456 15.65 -2.09 11.09
C LEU A 456 15.82 -0.57 10.93
N LYS A 457 15.46 -0.01 9.77
CA LYS A 457 15.59 1.42 9.46
C LYS A 457 14.47 2.28 10.04
N LEU A 458 13.23 1.82 9.90
CA LEU A 458 12.00 2.58 10.18
C LEU A 458 11.38 2.21 11.54
N GLY A 459 11.80 1.08 12.13
CA GLY A 459 11.25 0.57 13.38
C GLY A 459 9.91 -0.17 13.21
N PRO A 460 9.28 -0.59 14.33
CA PRO A 460 8.08 -1.43 14.31
C PRO A 460 6.83 -0.74 13.75
N SER A 461 6.81 0.60 13.72
CA SER A 461 5.67 1.40 13.26
C SER A 461 5.31 1.13 11.80
N MET A 462 6.26 0.74 10.95
CA MET A 462 5.98 0.40 9.55
C MET A 462 4.98 -0.76 9.40
N PHE A 463 4.93 -1.66 10.37
CA PHE A 463 4.03 -2.82 10.33
C PHE A 463 2.64 -2.50 10.90
N LEU A 464 2.51 -1.41 11.65
CA LEU A 464 1.27 -1.02 12.32
C LEU A 464 0.31 -0.23 11.41
N ASN A 465 0.69 0.03 10.16
CA ASN A 465 -0.11 0.78 9.19
C ASN A 465 -0.79 -0.11 8.13
N ASP A 466 -0.46 -1.40 8.09
CA ASP A 466 -0.96 -2.35 7.09
C ASP A 466 -1.40 -3.63 7.82
N LEU A 467 -2.72 -3.85 7.89
CA LEU A 467 -3.31 -4.95 8.65
C LEU A 467 -2.94 -6.34 8.07
N PRO A 468 -3.06 -6.62 6.75
CA PRO A 468 -2.55 -7.85 6.15
C PRO A 468 -1.07 -8.12 6.47
N LEU A 469 -0.21 -7.11 6.34
CA LEU A 469 1.22 -7.24 6.63
C LEU A 469 1.48 -7.56 8.11
N LEU A 470 0.77 -6.87 9.00
CA LEU A 470 0.84 -7.12 10.44
C LEU A 470 0.46 -8.57 10.77
N LEU A 471 -0.62 -9.09 10.16
CA LEU A 471 -1.07 -10.46 10.39
C LEU A 471 -0.03 -11.50 9.94
N ILE A 472 0.51 -11.36 8.72
CA ILE A 472 1.49 -12.33 8.20
C ILE A 472 2.82 -12.29 8.95
N ILE A 473 3.30 -11.10 9.35
CA ILE A 473 4.52 -10.96 10.15
C ILE A 473 4.31 -11.51 11.56
N SER A 474 3.21 -11.15 12.22
CA SER A 474 2.88 -11.64 13.56
C SER A 474 2.79 -13.16 13.57
N PHE A 475 2.08 -13.75 12.61
CA PHE A 475 2.02 -15.19 12.44
C PHE A 475 3.40 -15.81 12.21
N THR A 476 4.22 -15.21 11.35
CA THR A 476 5.58 -15.69 11.04
C THR A 476 6.49 -15.67 12.26
N VAL A 477 6.47 -14.58 13.03
CA VAL A 477 7.28 -14.43 14.24
C VAL A 477 6.83 -15.42 15.31
N ILE A 478 5.53 -15.49 15.61
CA ILE A 478 4.96 -16.40 16.60
C ILE A 478 5.30 -17.85 16.25
N THR A 479 5.01 -18.28 15.02
CA THR A 479 5.28 -19.67 14.61
C THR A 479 6.78 -19.99 14.61
N THR A 480 7.63 -19.05 14.19
CA THR A 480 9.09 -19.22 14.20
C THR A 480 9.66 -19.36 15.60
N LEU A 481 9.19 -18.54 16.55
CA LEU A 481 9.64 -18.59 17.94
C LEU A 481 9.13 -19.82 18.68
N PHE A 482 7.95 -20.35 18.34
CA PHE A 482 7.40 -21.49 19.06
C PHE A 482 7.81 -22.84 18.45
N TRP A 483 7.65 -23.01 17.13
CA TRP A 483 7.86 -24.30 16.44
C TRP A 483 9.03 -24.29 15.45
N GLY A 484 9.70 -23.17 15.22
CA GLY A 484 10.69 -23.00 14.17
C GLY A 484 10.06 -22.57 12.84
N ARG A 485 10.78 -22.68 11.73
CA ARG A 485 10.49 -21.95 10.48
C ARG A 485 9.28 -22.47 9.65
N VAL A 486 8.08 -22.48 10.22
CA VAL A 486 6.83 -22.89 9.56
C VAL A 486 6.50 -22.01 8.34
N PHE A 487 6.86 -20.72 8.38
CA PHE A 487 6.70 -19.83 7.22
C PHE A 487 7.41 -20.38 5.96
N CYS A 488 8.65 -20.85 6.12
CA CYS A 488 9.46 -21.35 5.00
C CYS A 488 8.88 -22.62 4.35
N SER A 489 8.13 -23.44 5.10
CA SER A 489 7.49 -24.63 4.55
C SER A 489 6.16 -24.34 3.89
N SER A 490 5.31 -23.50 4.49
CA SER A 490 3.89 -23.46 4.16
C SER A 490 3.37 -22.10 3.69
N LEU A 491 3.99 -20.98 4.05
CA LEU A 491 3.53 -19.62 3.67
C LEU A 491 4.42 -18.93 2.64
N CYS A 492 5.67 -19.37 2.48
CA CYS A 492 6.57 -18.82 1.51
C CYS A 492 6.23 -19.33 0.10
N PRO A 493 5.81 -18.47 -0.85
CA PRO A 493 5.49 -18.89 -2.21
C PRO A 493 6.73 -19.44 -2.96
N PHE A 494 7.94 -18.96 -2.64
CA PHE A 494 9.19 -19.49 -3.18
C PHE A 494 9.51 -20.91 -2.69
N GLY A 495 9.16 -21.20 -1.44
CA GLY A 495 9.26 -22.54 -0.87
C GLY A 495 8.27 -23.49 -1.54
N ALA A 496 7.03 -23.03 -1.73
CA ALA A 496 5.99 -23.78 -2.43
C ALA A 496 6.39 -24.10 -3.88
N LEU A 497 6.87 -23.10 -4.64
CA LEU A 497 7.32 -23.28 -6.02
C LEU A 497 8.42 -24.36 -6.13
N GLN A 498 9.42 -24.35 -5.24
CA GLN A 498 10.47 -25.37 -5.24
C GLN A 498 9.96 -26.77 -4.85
N ASP A 499 8.96 -26.86 -3.97
CA ASP A 499 8.30 -28.14 -3.64
C ASP A 499 7.52 -28.68 -4.85
N PHE A 500 6.83 -27.82 -5.61
CA PHE A 500 6.19 -28.20 -6.87
C PHE A 500 7.20 -28.67 -7.92
N ILE A 501 8.30 -27.93 -8.13
CA ILE A 501 9.39 -28.35 -9.02
C ILE A 501 9.91 -29.74 -8.60
N THR A 502 10.19 -29.94 -7.32
CA THR A 502 10.68 -31.22 -6.79
C THR A 502 9.68 -32.37 -7.02
N ARG A 503 8.38 -32.08 -7.02
CA ARG A 503 7.31 -33.06 -7.24
C ARG A 503 7.11 -33.42 -8.71
N LEU A 504 7.33 -32.47 -9.61
CA LEU A 504 7.20 -32.62 -11.06
C LEU A 504 8.45 -33.23 -11.70
N VAL A 505 9.64 -32.89 -11.19
CA VAL A 505 10.91 -33.39 -11.72
C VAL A 505 11.12 -34.86 -11.37
N PRO A 506 11.52 -35.71 -12.33
CA PRO A 506 11.85 -37.11 -12.06
C PRO A 506 12.98 -37.27 -11.03
N LYS A 507 12.80 -38.18 -10.07
CA LYS A 507 13.80 -38.46 -9.02
C LYS A 507 15.20 -38.84 -9.53
N LYS A 508 15.32 -39.29 -10.78
CA LYS A 508 16.61 -39.64 -11.41
C LYS A 508 17.49 -38.41 -11.69
N LEU A 509 16.88 -37.24 -11.90
CA LEU A 509 17.59 -35.98 -12.14
C LEU A 509 18.01 -35.30 -10.82
N GLN A 510 17.48 -35.75 -9.68
CA GLN A 510 17.78 -35.16 -8.37
C GLN A 510 19.10 -35.72 -7.83
N LEU A 511 20.10 -34.85 -7.67
CA LEU A 511 21.42 -35.19 -7.15
C LEU A 511 21.44 -35.14 -5.62
N LYS A 512 22.07 -36.13 -5.01
CA LYS A 512 22.40 -36.13 -3.58
C LYS A 512 23.77 -35.48 -3.39
N ILE A 513 23.79 -34.30 -2.77
CA ILE A 513 25.02 -33.55 -2.48
C ILE A 513 25.77 -34.22 -1.32
N PRO A 514 27.10 -34.45 -1.43
CA PRO A 514 27.92 -34.91 -0.32
C PRO A 514 27.83 -33.99 0.91
N GLN A 515 27.79 -34.57 2.11
CA GLN A 515 27.56 -33.82 3.34
C GLN A 515 28.60 -32.72 3.60
N ALA A 516 29.89 -32.98 3.31
CA ALA A 516 30.94 -31.96 3.49
C ALA A 516 30.70 -30.69 2.65
N ILE A 517 30.19 -30.84 1.42
CA ILE A 517 29.88 -29.71 0.54
C ILE A 517 28.63 -28.99 1.04
N HIS A 518 27.62 -29.74 1.49
CA HIS A 518 26.42 -29.17 2.09
C HIS A 518 26.77 -28.28 3.28
N ASP A 519 27.60 -28.78 4.19
CA ASP A 519 27.94 -28.12 5.46
C ASP A 519 28.73 -26.82 5.25
N LEU A 520 29.52 -26.75 4.18
CA LEU A 520 30.17 -25.51 3.78
C LEU A 520 29.20 -24.55 3.09
N ALA A 521 28.39 -25.06 2.17
CA ALA A 521 27.51 -24.24 1.34
C ALA A 521 26.35 -23.59 2.12
N ILE A 522 25.90 -24.17 3.24
CA ILE A 522 24.85 -23.54 4.07
C ILE A 522 25.25 -22.16 4.61
N TYR A 523 26.56 -21.87 4.74
CA TYR A 523 27.02 -20.58 5.24
C TYR A 523 26.84 -19.43 4.23
N ILE A 524 26.66 -19.73 2.94
CA ILE A 524 26.52 -18.71 1.88
C ILE A 524 25.33 -17.78 2.16
N LYS A 525 24.15 -18.31 2.51
CA LYS A 525 22.98 -17.50 2.86
C LYS A 525 23.19 -16.62 4.11
N TYR A 526 24.03 -17.05 5.04
CA TYR A 526 24.36 -16.25 6.23
C TYR A 526 25.30 -15.11 5.86
N VAL A 527 26.24 -15.34 4.94
CA VAL A 527 27.07 -14.27 4.35
C VAL A 527 26.19 -13.25 3.64
N PHE A 528 25.20 -13.69 2.85
CA PHE A 528 24.25 -12.76 2.21
C PHE A 528 23.42 -11.98 3.24
N LEU A 529 22.96 -12.63 4.30
CA LEU A 529 22.23 -11.94 5.37
C LEU A 529 23.09 -10.86 6.04
N VAL A 530 24.31 -11.21 6.47
CA VAL A 530 25.23 -10.25 7.11
C VAL A 530 25.56 -9.11 6.16
N PHE A 531 25.85 -9.42 4.90
CA PHE A 531 26.08 -8.41 3.87
C PHE A 531 24.90 -7.44 3.75
N LEU A 532 23.67 -7.95 3.65
CA LEU A 532 22.48 -7.10 3.52
C LEU A 532 22.21 -6.26 4.76
N VAL A 533 22.42 -6.80 5.96
CA VAL A 533 22.28 -6.05 7.22
C VAL A 533 23.33 -4.93 7.30
N VAL A 534 24.60 -5.24 7.03
CA VAL A 534 25.68 -4.24 7.06
C VAL A 534 25.46 -3.15 6.02
N MET A 535 25.09 -3.52 4.79
CA MET A 535 24.78 -2.55 3.74
C MET A 535 23.55 -1.70 4.10
N SER A 536 22.53 -2.30 4.70
CA SER A 536 21.35 -1.57 5.17
C SER A 536 21.68 -0.54 6.27
N LEU A 537 22.62 -0.86 7.17
CA LEU A 537 23.04 0.06 8.22
C LEU A 537 24.02 1.13 7.73
N THR A 538 24.84 0.81 6.72
CA THR A 538 25.89 1.72 6.22
C THR A 538 25.37 2.66 5.13
N PHE A 539 24.40 2.22 4.33
CA PHE A 539 23.89 2.97 3.20
C PHE A 539 22.35 3.09 3.26
N SER A 540 21.85 4.33 3.25
CA SER A 540 20.42 4.62 3.17
C SER A 540 19.83 4.17 1.82
N GLU A 541 20.59 4.34 0.73
CA GLU A 541 20.08 4.27 -0.66
C GLU A 541 20.32 2.98 -1.44
N LEU A 542 20.79 1.86 -0.86
CA LEU A 542 21.16 0.65 -1.64
C LEU A 542 20.09 -0.47 -1.60
N SER A 543 19.36 -0.69 -2.70
CA SER A 543 18.40 -1.79 -2.87
C SER A 543 19.03 -3.05 -3.45
N LEU A 544 20.10 -3.53 -2.82
CA LEU A 544 20.79 -4.74 -3.27
C LEU A 544 19.97 -6.01 -3.01
N PHE A 545 18.98 -5.97 -2.12
CA PHE A 545 18.19 -7.15 -1.72
C PHE A 545 17.49 -7.86 -2.90
N GLN A 546 17.11 -7.14 -3.96
CA GLN A 546 16.43 -7.72 -5.14
C GLN A 546 17.28 -8.80 -5.83
N TYR A 547 18.61 -8.67 -5.84
CA TYR A 547 19.52 -9.64 -6.45
C TYR A 547 19.64 -10.91 -5.61
N PHE A 548 19.41 -10.82 -4.31
CA PHE A 548 19.50 -11.94 -3.37
C PHE A 548 18.15 -12.61 -3.13
N GLU A 549 17.05 -12.06 -3.66
CA GLU A 549 15.70 -12.62 -3.57
C GLU A 549 15.00 -12.67 -4.94
N PRO A 550 15.60 -13.29 -5.97
CA PRO A 550 15.23 -13.11 -7.38
C PRO A 550 13.88 -13.69 -7.78
N PHE A 551 13.21 -14.43 -6.88
CA PHE A 551 11.98 -15.13 -7.19
C PHE A 551 10.76 -14.22 -7.35
N GLY A 552 10.80 -12.97 -6.86
CA GLY A 552 9.80 -11.97 -7.23
C GLY A 552 9.74 -11.75 -8.75
N THR A 553 10.84 -12.03 -9.47
CA THR A 553 10.87 -11.96 -10.94
C THR A 553 9.83 -12.86 -11.61
N VAL A 554 9.54 -14.06 -11.05
CA VAL A 554 8.52 -14.98 -11.60
C VAL A 554 7.12 -14.42 -11.44
N PHE A 555 6.83 -13.85 -10.28
CA PHE A 555 5.49 -13.46 -9.89
C PHE A 555 5.07 -12.10 -10.45
N TYR A 556 6.01 -11.16 -10.58
CA TYR A 556 5.73 -9.79 -11.02
C TYR A 556 6.28 -9.44 -12.40
N PHE A 557 6.99 -10.38 -13.04
CA PHE A 557 7.54 -10.27 -14.39
C PHE A 557 8.50 -9.08 -14.59
N SER A 558 9.79 -9.31 -14.30
CA SER A 558 10.85 -8.31 -14.47
C SER A 558 11.19 -8.03 -15.96
N GLN A 559 11.65 -6.84 -16.35
CA GLN A 559 12.37 -6.56 -17.62
C GLN A 559 13.89 -6.63 -17.42
N SER A 560 14.39 -6.81 -16.19
CA SER A 560 15.83 -6.97 -15.97
C SER A 560 16.25 -8.38 -16.38
N LEU A 561 16.98 -8.48 -17.48
CA LEU A 561 17.54 -9.73 -17.97
C LEU A 561 18.46 -10.37 -16.92
N ALA A 562 19.20 -9.56 -16.15
CA ALA A 562 20.05 -10.06 -15.07
C ALA A 562 19.25 -10.81 -13.99
N LEU A 563 18.10 -10.27 -13.56
CA LEU A 563 17.25 -10.93 -12.57
C LEU A 563 16.64 -12.23 -13.10
N TRP A 564 16.25 -12.26 -14.38
CA TRP A 564 15.81 -13.49 -15.03
C TRP A 564 16.90 -14.55 -15.13
N LEU A 565 18.14 -14.18 -15.43
CA LEU A 565 19.27 -15.11 -15.46
C LEU A 565 19.56 -15.69 -14.07
N ILE A 566 19.56 -14.84 -13.04
CA ILE A 566 19.77 -15.28 -11.65
C ILE A 566 18.64 -16.21 -11.21
N LEU A 567 17.39 -15.84 -11.49
CA LEU A 567 16.22 -16.67 -11.23
C LEU A 567 16.33 -18.03 -11.92
N LEU A 568 16.64 -18.04 -13.22
CA LEU A 568 16.79 -19.26 -14.02
C LEU A 568 17.87 -20.15 -13.41
N ALA A 569 19.00 -19.59 -12.99
CA ALA A 569 20.06 -20.34 -12.31
C ALA A 569 19.54 -21.03 -11.03
N PHE A 570 18.72 -20.35 -10.22
CA PHE A 570 18.13 -20.96 -9.02
C PHE A 570 17.04 -21.99 -9.33
N ILE A 571 16.21 -21.77 -10.34
CA ILE A 571 15.21 -22.76 -10.80
C ILE A 571 15.91 -24.02 -11.30
N VAL A 572 16.93 -23.87 -12.13
CA VAL A 572 17.77 -24.99 -12.61
C VAL A 572 18.44 -25.69 -11.43
N GLY A 573 18.97 -24.94 -10.46
CA GLY A 573 19.48 -25.50 -9.21
C GLY A 573 18.43 -26.32 -8.46
N ALA A 574 17.17 -25.84 -8.39
CA ALA A 574 16.06 -26.52 -7.73
C ALA A 574 15.59 -27.81 -8.45
N VAL A 575 15.82 -27.93 -9.75
CA VAL A 575 15.58 -29.18 -10.51
C VAL A 575 16.53 -30.28 -10.03
N PHE A 576 17.80 -29.95 -9.81
CA PHE A 576 18.83 -30.90 -9.41
C PHE A 576 18.89 -31.13 -7.89
N VAL A 577 18.67 -30.10 -7.09
CA VAL A 577 18.76 -30.14 -5.63
C VAL A 577 17.46 -29.62 -5.04
N PRO A 578 16.67 -30.45 -4.33
CA PRO A 578 15.44 -30.00 -3.69
C PRO A 578 15.68 -28.78 -2.79
N ARG A 579 14.81 -27.77 -2.93
CA ARG A 579 14.88 -26.51 -2.17
C ARG A 579 16.27 -25.82 -2.22
N PHE A 580 16.96 -25.90 -3.35
CA PHE A 580 18.31 -25.34 -3.56
C PHE A 580 18.48 -23.92 -3.03
N TYR A 581 17.58 -23.01 -3.39
CA TYR A 581 17.66 -21.60 -2.97
C TYR A 581 17.44 -21.44 -1.47
N CYS A 582 16.41 -22.09 -0.90
CA CYS A 582 16.15 -22.04 0.54
C CYS A 582 17.30 -22.61 1.37
N ARG A 583 18.04 -23.58 0.81
CA ARG A 583 19.16 -24.24 1.47
C ARG A 583 20.41 -23.38 1.51
N TYR A 584 20.75 -22.73 0.39
CA TYR A 584 22.08 -22.12 0.20
C TYR A 584 22.09 -20.60 0.00
N ALA A 585 21.00 -19.99 -0.43
CA ALA A 585 21.02 -18.57 -0.85
C ALA A 585 19.96 -17.67 -0.18
N CYS A 586 18.91 -18.22 0.42
CA CYS A 586 17.81 -17.42 0.99
C CYS A 586 18.20 -16.67 2.29
N PRO A 587 18.34 -15.33 2.27
CA PRO A 587 18.75 -14.56 3.45
C PRO A 587 17.66 -14.51 4.51
N LEU A 588 16.39 -14.41 4.09
CA LEU A 588 15.23 -14.48 4.98
C LEU A 588 15.19 -15.83 5.72
N GLY A 589 15.46 -16.93 5.01
CA GLY A 589 15.54 -18.27 5.61
C GLY A 589 16.67 -18.40 6.62
N ALA A 590 17.79 -17.70 6.42
CA ALA A 590 18.89 -17.60 7.38
C ALA A 590 18.46 -16.82 8.63
N ALA A 591 17.81 -15.67 8.47
CA ALA A 591 17.32 -14.84 9.58
C ALA A 591 16.31 -15.58 10.46
N LEU A 592 15.29 -16.20 9.85
CA LEU A 592 14.32 -17.04 10.57
C LEU A 592 15.00 -18.28 11.18
N GLY A 593 16.12 -18.75 10.59
CA GLY A 593 16.90 -19.88 11.11
C GLY A 593 17.59 -19.53 12.42
N VAL A 594 18.18 -18.34 12.50
CA VAL A 594 18.74 -17.81 13.76
C VAL A 594 17.65 -17.62 14.80
N ALA A 595 16.52 -17.01 14.43
CA ALA A 595 15.39 -16.81 15.35
C ALA A 595 14.84 -18.13 15.91
N SER A 596 14.81 -19.19 15.08
CA SER A 596 14.29 -20.50 15.48
C SER A 596 15.14 -21.23 16.54
N ILE A 597 16.36 -20.78 16.84
CA ILE A 597 17.20 -21.41 17.88
C ILE A 597 16.51 -21.36 19.25
N LEU A 598 15.75 -20.29 19.50
CA LEU A 598 15.00 -20.04 20.73
C LEU A 598 13.74 -20.91 20.87
N SER A 599 13.39 -21.70 19.85
CA SER A 599 12.15 -22.49 19.84
C SER A 599 12.13 -23.59 20.90
N PRO A 600 11.09 -23.65 21.76
CA PRO A 600 10.93 -24.73 22.73
C PRO A 600 10.44 -26.04 22.10
N PHE A 601 9.63 -25.98 21.03
CA PHE A 601 8.97 -27.15 20.45
C PHE A 601 9.74 -27.77 19.27
N LYS A 602 10.96 -28.24 19.56
CA LYS A 602 11.83 -28.95 18.60
C LYS A 602 11.34 -30.37 18.32
N ILE A 603 11.56 -30.86 17.09
CA ILE A 603 11.26 -32.24 16.70
C ILE A 603 12.20 -33.18 17.47
N LYS A 604 11.64 -34.06 18.30
CA LYS A 604 12.42 -35.07 19.04
C LYS A 604 12.66 -36.31 18.19
N ARG A 605 13.84 -36.90 18.34
CA ARG A 605 14.29 -38.13 17.66
C ARG A 605 14.72 -39.15 18.70
N VAL A 606 14.72 -40.42 18.28
CA VAL A 606 15.12 -41.56 19.11
C VAL A 606 16.36 -42.23 18.52
N GLU A 607 17.13 -42.96 19.33
CA GLU A 607 18.41 -43.57 18.92
C GLU A 607 18.29 -44.53 17.74
N GLN A 608 17.12 -45.17 17.57
CA GLN A 608 16.83 -46.05 16.43
C GLN A 608 16.90 -45.32 15.08
N CYS A 609 16.81 -43.98 15.07
CA CYS A 609 17.01 -43.17 13.87
C CYS A 609 18.45 -43.23 13.34
N GLN A 610 19.44 -43.69 14.11
CA GLN A 610 20.80 -43.94 13.62
C GLN A 610 20.84 -45.05 12.56
N VAL A 611 19.95 -46.04 12.69
CA VAL A 611 19.81 -47.15 11.74
C VAL A 611 18.76 -46.83 10.67
N CYS A 612 17.64 -46.22 11.06
CA CYS A 612 16.55 -45.88 10.14
C CYS A 612 16.79 -44.54 9.41
N LYS A 613 17.29 -44.61 8.17
CA LYS A 613 17.58 -43.43 7.34
C LYS A 613 16.41 -42.89 6.50
N VAL A 614 15.18 -43.34 6.74
CA VAL A 614 14.00 -42.94 5.95
C VAL A 614 13.78 -41.42 5.99
N CYS A 615 13.85 -40.83 7.19
CA CYS A 615 13.66 -39.40 7.37
C CYS A 615 14.84 -38.57 6.84
N GLU A 616 16.07 -39.05 7.03
CA GLU A 616 17.29 -38.44 6.46
C GLU A 616 17.20 -38.36 4.93
N HIS A 617 16.85 -39.46 4.26
CA HIS A 617 16.70 -39.48 2.80
C HIS A 617 15.50 -38.70 2.26
N SER A 618 14.51 -38.43 3.11
CA SER A 618 13.30 -37.70 2.73
C SER A 618 13.36 -36.21 3.06
N CYS A 619 14.41 -35.75 3.74
CA CYS A 619 14.57 -34.37 4.15
C CYS A 619 14.93 -33.49 2.94
N PRO A 620 14.06 -32.56 2.50
CA PRO A 620 14.35 -31.74 1.33
C PRO A 620 15.52 -30.76 1.56
N THR A 621 15.77 -30.35 2.81
CA THR A 621 16.85 -29.41 3.15
C THR A 621 18.15 -30.09 3.59
N GLY A 622 18.14 -31.41 3.82
CA GLY A 622 19.30 -32.15 4.32
C GLY A 622 19.61 -31.91 5.81
N ALA A 623 18.67 -31.36 6.57
CA ALA A 623 18.87 -31.00 7.98
C ALA A 623 18.92 -32.17 8.98
N ILE A 624 18.66 -33.40 8.54
CA ILE A 624 18.58 -34.59 9.42
C ILE A 624 19.82 -35.47 9.20
N ARG A 625 20.45 -35.93 10.28
CA ARG A 625 21.62 -36.83 10.27
C ARG A 625 21.41 -37.93 11.32
N GLY A 626 21.00 -39.13 10.91
CA GLY A 626 20.65 -40.18 11.86
C GLY A 626 19.62 -39.70 12.90
N ALA A 627 20.02 -39.65 14.17
CA ALA A 627 19.17 -39.14 15.25
C ALA A 627 19.20 -37.60 15.42
N ASP A 628 20.16 -36.89 14.83
CA ASP A 628 20.31 -35.45 15.03
C ASP A 628 19.57 -34.64 13.96
N ILE A 629 19.08 -33.46 14.36
CA ILE A 629 18.46 -32.49 13.45
C ILE A 629 19.15 -31.15 13.66
N ASP A 630 19.75 -30.60 12.61
CA ASP A 630 20.14 -29.21 12.60
C ASP A 630 18.87 -28.34 12.50
N PHE A 631 18.44 -27.82 13.66
CA PHE A 631 17.20 -27.07 13.74
C PHE A 631 17.25 -25.75 12.98
N LYS A 632 18.44 -25.13 12.84
CA LYS A 632 18.64 -23.91 12.04
C LYS A 632 18.42 -24.17 10.55
N GLU A 633 18.61 -25.42 10.10
CA GLU A 633 18.44 -25.88 8.72
C GLU A 633 17.11 -26.63 8.49
N CYS A 634 16.37 -26.96 9.55
CA CYS A 634 15.02 -27.50 9.47
C CYS A 634 14.01 -26.40 9.06
N VAL A 635 13.26 -26.62 7.98
CA VAL A 635 12.21 -25.69 7.53
C VAL A 635 10.81 -26.07 8.03
N ARG A 636 10.69 -27.01 8.97
CA ARG A 636 9.40 -27.50 9.51
C ARG A 636 8.37 -27.82 8.42
N CYS A 637 8.79 -28.60 7.42
CA CYS A 637 7.93 -29.05 6.31
C CYS A 637 7.10 -30.30 6.61
N ASP A 638 7.26 -30.88 7.81
CA ASP A 638 6.53 -32.05 8.32
C ASP A 638 6.61 -33.34 7.50
N ILE A 639 7.32 -33.38 6.37
CA ILE A 639 7.47 -34.58 5.54
C ILE A 639 7.96 -35.79 6.35
N CYS A 640 8.89 -35.57 7.29
CA CYS A 640 9.37 -36.65 8.15
C CYS A 640 8.32 -37.11 9.17
N GLU A 641 7.50 -36.21 9.71
CA GLU A 641 6.46 -36.55 10.68
C GLU A 641 5.29 -37.26 9.99
N ILE A 642 4.85 -36.75 8.83
CA ILE A 642 3.83 -37.38 7.97
C ILE A 642 4.24 -38.81 7.64
N LYS A 643 5.49 -39.04 7.21
CA LYS A 643 5.98 -40.39 6.89
C LYS A 643 6.03 -41.34 8.09
N LEU A 644 6.28 -40.82 9.29
CA LEU A 644 6.26 -41.61 10.51
C LEU A 644 4.82 -42.03 10.86
N ILE A 645 3.86 -41.11 10.74
CA ILE A 645 2.42 -41.37 10.97
C ILE A 645 1.88 -42.36 9.94
N ASP A 646 2.14 -42.11 8.65
CA ASP A 646 1.66 -42.94 7.53
C ASP A 646 2.40 -44.29 7.41
N LYS A 647 3.46 -44.50 8.21
CA LYS A 647 4.40 -45.64 8.08
C LYS A 647 4.97 -45.75 6.65
N GLY A 648 5.16 -44.61 5.98
CA GLY A 648 5.52 -44.49 4.58
C GLY A 648 7.03 -44.57 4.31
N GLY A 649 7.44 -45.56 3.52
CA GLY A 649 8.86 -45.85 3.23
C GLY A 649 9.46 -46.75 4.30
N VAL A 650 9.90 -47.94 3.89
CA VAL A 650 10.20 -49.11 4.72
C VAL A 650 11.01 -48.80 6.00
N CYS A 651 10.32 -48.55 7.10
CA CYS A 651 10.64 -49.15 8.39
C CYS A 651 9.43 -50.03 8.77
N LYS A 652 9.27 -51.14 8.04
CA LYS A 652 8.26 -52.19 8.33
C LYS A 652 8.62 -53.04 9.55
N HIS A 653 9.73 -52.73 10.22
CA HIS A 653 10.19 -53.46 11.39
C HIS A 653 9.57 -52.84 12.64
N ASP A 654 9.02 -53.68 13.50
CA ASP A 654 8.65 -53.29 14.86
C ASP A 654 9.87 -52.62 15.53
N ILE A 655 9.64 -51.58 16.34
CA ILE A 655 10.71 -50.86 17.06
C ILE A 655 11.57 -51.83 17.88
N GLY A 656 11.00 -52.93 18.39
CA GLY A 656 11.74 -54.00 19.06
C GLY A 656 12.78 -54.70 18.17
N VAL A 657 12.48 -54.88 16.87
CA VAL A 657 13.37 -55.50 15.88
C VAL A 657 14.46 -54.53 15.39
N VAL A 658 14.20 -53.22 15.40
CA VAL A 658 15.24 -52.22 15.09
C VAL A 658 16.17 -52.03 16.28
N LYS A 659 15.64 -52.07 17.51
CA LYS A 659 16.43 -51.95 18.75
C LYS A 659 17.46 -53.07 18.88
N SER A 660 17.13 -54.30 18.48
CA SER A 660 18.08 -55.42 18.49
C SER A 660 19.22 -55.32 17.45
N ARG A 661 19.09 -54.42 16.47
CA ARG A 661 20.13 -54.14 15.45
C ARG A 661 21.06 -53.00 15.86
N VAL A 662 20.70 -52.22 16.89
CA VAL A 662 21.60 -51.25 17.51
C VAL A 662 22.61 -52.04 18.34
N LYS A 663 23.77 -52.35 17.73
CA LYS A 663 24.89 -52.94 18.46
C LYS A 663 25.63 -51.84 19.20
N GLU A 664 25.57 -51.84 20.52
CA GLU A 664 26.55 -51.14 21.35
C GLU A 664 27.89 -51.84 21.15
N TRP A 665 28.76 -51.29 20.31
CA TRP A 665 30.13 -51.76 20.20
C TRP A 665 30.89 -51.21 21.40
N GLN A 666 31.11 -52.05 22.41
CA GLN A 666 32.17 -51.76 23.38
C GLN A 666 33.51 -51.92 22.66
N PRO A 667 34.36 -50.87 22.63
CA PRO A 667 35.70 -50.99 22.06
C PRO A 667 36.47 -52.03 22.88
N ILE A 668 36.77 -53.18 22.27
CA ILE A 668 37.67 -54.16 22.87
C ILE A 668 39.06 -53.55 22.79
N THR A 669 39.61 -53.08 23.91
CA THR A 669 41.03 -52.79 24.02
C THR A 669 41.76 -54.12 23.84
N VAL A 670 42.30 -54.34 22.65
CA VAL A 670 43.25 -55.43 22.41
C VAL A 670 44.49 -55.06 23.23
N GLY A 671 44.65 -55.72 24.38
CA GLY A 671 45.82 -55.51 25.23
C GLY A 671 47.07 -55.77 24.41
N ALA A 672 47.95 -54.78 24.34
CA ALA A 672 49.29 -54.97 23.82
C ALA A 672 50.09 -55.76 24.86
N TYR A 673 50.19 -57.09 24.66
CA TYR A 673 51.26 -57.93 25.18
C TYR A 673 51.55 -59.07 24.21
#